data_AF-A0A355XWS0-F1
#
_entry.id   AF-A0A355XWS0-F1
#
_cell.length_a   1.000
_cell.length_b   1.000
_cell.length_c   1.000
_cell.angle_alpha   90.00
_cell.angle_beta   90.00
_cell.angle_gamma   90.00
#
_symmetry.space_group_name_H-M   'P 1'
#
loop_
_entity.id
_entity.type
_entity.pdbx_description
1 polymer ?
#
loop_
_entity_poly.entity_id
_entity_poly.type
_entity_poly.pdbx_seq_one_letter_code
_entity_poly.pdbx_strand_id
1 'polypeptide(L)'
;MKKKILATACMLTGCFSIGQLQWAMAQNKAIGFHSSNGNYWRMKTEKLVDGTIGKAQVIVRTADKRQTFQGWGTTFNELDYDAWGMLPENDRTLFVRRLFNPYGDLRLGVGRIPVGASDYACDWYSCDETEDNVEDFAMEHFTIERDLQKVIPSIKLALDENPDLYFWASPWSPPQWMKTNKHYSQRKTATNGGTFDVPPYDNDQFIDDPRYYNAYCLYFDKFIEAYRNEGINISALAYQNEAYSNTPYPGCSWKAATTGKFLADYLGPYMAEHQPDLTLIVGTMNTNRYDVFNTILSTPNIGKYCKQIGFQWEGGQQIAAVREAYPDYESVMTESECGSGTFDWGAASHTFQLCNHYLANGVTTYSYWNAILKDGGYSTWGWKQNALVQVSSATNTAKYCPEYYAYKHYTHFIPKGATILACDEANLVTTAQAPDGSVVVVVGNDKAEEKTLTVDIDGSTLVCSLDPNSFATYVVAPEKTLTKILADEARGMADIEQASLTDDQRSALQAAMEKGDYASLLHAVKGTSDNRELRNPSFMSGDEGWTVSNVANGGDFRAATVLGKSCYNNWSNNFTSLDIHQDLGGLEPGLYRVSAKSVSGEGNISDQHVYAETATHLVKSPVKADDVWSDDHWETQTTDTIYVGEDGVLRVGYASTSGGGTKGWFCVTDFELVRVGDLTSDFDLTENRKGNNGLDAAVQRYAQVVAQAEELLAQEGYEQTSRDRLREVMESQAVQLPQLTEAALVDDMTRMLKEEVELFVKANLKTYLTNTGDATFLVKNATITAGTIDGWLRDNCQAAGYSEHPSAVQSGEHDGYGISHWRASAITDSKLIYQTLAGLPQGRYRLEAYAAATVWNNNQGNANKVGVSLFAETDDKTVETEVTTAQYAKYAVDFDQKTTGDVTIGLRADEGNQNTWIFLSDVKLLYKGGLADGIVVSGREPATPAEMYDLQGRRVSKPTHGLYIVDKRKVVVR
;
A
#
# COMPACT_ATOMS: atom_id res chain seq x y z
N MET A 1 38.50 -42.43 28.98
CA MET A 1 38.77 -41.99 30.38
C MET A 1 40.20 -41.47 30.41
N LYS A 2 40.59 -40.33 30.94
CA LYS A 2 39.99 -39.29 31.79
C LYS A 2 40.95 -38.09 31.60
N LYS A 3 40.44 -36.96 31.14
CA LYS A 3 40.09 -35.77 31.95
C LYS A 3 41.30 -34.90 32.34
N LYS A 4 41.23 -33.66 31.83
CA LYS A 4 41.59 -32.40 32.47
C LYS A 4 43.09 -32.18 32.75
N ILE A 5 43.70 -31.32 31.94
CA ILE A 5 44.30 -30.02 32.30
C ILE A 5 45.16 -29.63 31.10
N LEU A 6 44.65 -28.74 30.24
CA LEU A 6 45.48 -27.89 29.39
C LEU A 6 44.67 -26.62 29.07
N ALA A 7 44.30 -25.92 30.14
CA ALA A 7 44.05 -24.49 30.08
C ALA A 7 45.37 -23.81 30.46
N THR A 8 45.68 -22.71 29.78
CA THR A 8 46.82 -21.80 30.05
C THR A 8 48.13 -22.15 29.35
N ALA A 9 48.21 -21.92 28.04
CA ALA A 9 49.39 -21.38 27.33
C ALA A 9 49.12 -21.25 25.82
N CYS A 10 48.40 -20.20 25.41
CA CYS A 10 48.47 -19.65 24.05
C CYS A 10 47.87 -18.22 24.08
N MET A 11 48.47 -17.35 24.88
CA MET A 11 48.43 -15.91 24.66
C MET A 11 49.80 -15.52 24.09
N LEU A 12 49.79 -14.61 23.11
CA LEU A 12 50.92 -14.06 22.34
C LEU A 12 51.26 -14.79 21.05
N THR A 13 50.47 -14.56 20.01
CA THR A 13 50.90 -13.94 18.73
C THR A 13 49.70 -13.76 17.82
N GLY A 14 49.61 -12.59 17.17
CA GLY A 14 48.44 -12.10 16.44
C GLY A 14 47.97 -12.98 15.29
N CYS A 15 46.65 -13.17 15.24
CA CYS A 15 45.84 -13.39 14.04
C CYS A 15 44.35 -13.37 14.44
N PHE A 16 43.90 -12.28 15.06
CA PHE A 16 42.48 -11.91 15.07
C PHE A 16 42.35 -10.66 14.19
N SER A 17 42.66 -10.84 12.91
CA SER A 17 42.68 -9.78 11.89
C SER A 17 41.40 -9.83 11.08
N ILE A 18 40.53 -8.83 11.27
CA ILE A 18 39.66 -8.18 10.26
C ILE A 18 38.53 -9.03 9.64
N GLY A 19 38.67 -10.35 9.53
CA GLY A 19 37.71 -11.21 8.84
C GLY A 19 36.36 -11.37 9.54
N GLN A 20 36.29 -11.31 10.86
CA GLN A 20 35.00 -11.46 11.55
C GLN A 20 34.11 -10.21 11.53
N LEU A 21 34.68 -9.00 11.33
CA LEU A 21 33.88 -7.80 11.09
C LEU A 21 33.41 -7.73 9.62
N GLN A 22 34.21 -8.19 8.65
CA GLN A 22 33.80 -8.25 7.24
C GLN A 22 32.70 -9.28 6.95
N TRP A 23 32.59 -10.36 7.74
CA TRP A 23 31.54 -11.37 7.57
C TRP A 23 30.17 -10.99 8.17
N ALA A 24 30.10 -9.96 9.03
CA ALA A 24 28.83 -9.49 9.59
C ALA A 24 28.05 -8.55 8.65
N MET A 25 28.75 -7.85 7.75
CA MET A 25 28.16 -6.85 6.85
C MET A 25 27.67 -7.43 5.51
N ALA A 26 28.14 -8.63 5.13
CA ALA A 26 27.71 -9.37 3.93
C ALA A 26 26.25 -9.90 4.00
N GLN A 27 25.46 -9.49 5.00
CA GLN A 27 24.05 -9.91 5.20
C GLN A 27 23.10 -8.74 5.49
N ASN A 28 23.57 -7.48 5.44
CA ASN A 28 22.68 -6.35 5.60
C ASN A 28 21.84 -6.14 4.35
N LYS A 29 20.60 -5.69 4.56
CA LYS A 29 19.65 -5.27 3.52
C LYS A 29 19.29 -3.82 3.75
N ALA A 30 18.71 -3.19 2.72
CA ALA A 30 18.21 -1.83 2.78
C ALA A 30 16.76 -1.79 2.30
N ILE A 31 15.95 -1.01 3.01
CA ILE A 31 14.62 -0.59 2.56
C ILE A 31 14.61 0.94 2.49
N GLY A 32 13.92 1.50 1.51
CA GLY A 32 13.83 2.94 1.29
C GLY A 32 12.38 3.42 1.27
N PHE A 33 12.12 4.58 1.85
CA PHE A 33 10.85 5.30 1.75
C PHE A 33 11.10 6.62 1.05
N HIS A 34 10.27 6.99 0.10
CA HIS A 34 10.49 8.11 -0.82
C HIS A 34 9.27 9.03 -0.86
N SER A 35 9.50 10.34 -0.87
CA SER A 35 8.46 11.34 -1.09
C SER A 35 8.89 12.35 -2.14
N SER A 36 8.00 12.65 -3.08
CA SER A 36 8.06 13.79 -4.00
C SER A 36 6.67 14.45 -4.04
N ASN A 37 6.55 15.62 -4.66
CA ASN A 37 5.27 16.33 -4.68
C ASN A 37 4.18 15.49 -5.36
N GLY A 38 3.14 15.13 -4.60
CA GLY A 38 2.05 14.26 -5.04
C GLY A 38 2.24 12.78 -4.67
N ASN A 39 3.49 12.34 -4.52
CA ASN A 39 3.85 10.94 -4.29
C ASN A 39 4.60 10.80 -2.96
N TYR A 40 3.88 10.54 -1.87
CA TYR A 40 4.44 10.59 -0.53
C TYR A 40 4.58 9.21 0.09
N TRP A 41 5.70 8.97 0.78
CA TRP A 41 5.97 7.77 1.58
C TRP A 41 5.88 6.42 0.83
N ARG A 42 6.40 6.38 -0.41
CA ARG A 42 6.44 5.16 -1.25
C ARG A 42 7.64 4.28 -0.89
N MET A 43 7.45 2.96 -0.83
CA MET A 43 8.51 2.05 -0.42
C MET A 43 9.26 1.48 -1.63
N LYS A 44 10.57 1.68 -1.68
CA LYS A 44 11.46 1.10 -2.69
C LYS A 44 12.44 0.12 -2.03
N THR A 45 12.72 -0.99 -2.71
CA THR A 45 13.77 -1.93 -2.30
C THR A 45 15.09 -1.48 -2.88
N GLU A 46 16.10 -1.34 -2.04
CA GLU A 46 17.39 -0.78 -2.45
C GLU A 46 18.49 -1.82 -2.44
N LYS A 47 19.46 -1.64 -3.35
CA LYS A 47 20.58 -2.57 -3.49
C LYS A 47 21.79 -2.05 -2.71
N LEU A 48 22.21 -2.83 -1.71
CA LEU A 48 23.54 -2.69 -1.11
C LEU A 48 24.56 -3.38 -1.99
N VAL A 49 25.71 -2.75 -2.19
CA VAL A 49 26.83 -3.31 -2.94
C VAL A 49 28.03 -3.48 -2.02
N ASP A 50 28.60 -4.69 -2.03
CA ASP A 50 29.80 -5.01 -1.27
C ASP A 50 31.02 -4.29 -1.87
N GLY A 51 31.76 -3.58 -1.00
CA GLY A 51 32.90 -2.75 -1.39
C GLY A 51 32.49 -1.35 -1.88
N THR A 52 33.48 -0.47 -2.01
CA THR A 52 33.26 0.92 -2.44
C THR A 52 33.14 0.98 -3.97
N ILE A 53 31.98 1.40 -4.50
CA ILE A 53 31.83 1.73 -5.92
C ILE A 53 32.41 3.14 -6.13
N GLY A 54 33.70 3.24 -6.43
CA GLY A 54 34.36 4.54 -6.62
C GLY A 54 34.58 5.32 -5.31
N LYS A 55 34.64 6.66 -5.37
CA LYS A 55 34.75 7.52 -4.17
C LYS A 55 33.33 7.82 -3.67
N ALA A 56 32.96 7.27 -2.51
CA ALA A 56 31.69 7.58 -1.87
C ALA A 56 31.54 9.09 -1.63
N GLN A 57 30.36 9.62 -1.88
CA GLN A 57 30.04 11.04 -1.67
C GLN A 57 29.80 11.34 -0.19
N VAL A 58 29.17 10.41 0.51
CA VAL A 58 28.95 10.47 1.96
C VAL A 58 29.61 9.27 2.63
N ILE A 59 30.33 9.53 3.71
CA ILE A 59 30.99 8.51 4.51
C ILE A 59 30.33 8.49 5.88
N VAL A 60 29.80 7.33 6.27
CA VAL A 60 29.16 7.08 7.55
C VAL A 60 29.95 6.02 8.28
N ARG A 61 30.37 6.35 9.51
CA ARG A 61 31.03 5.41 10.41
C ARG A 61 30.20 5.30 11.68
N THR A 62 29.72 4.11 12.01
CA THR A 62 28.88 3.93 13.21
C THR A 62 29.67 4.15 14.51
N ALA A 63 31.01 4.16 14.43
CA ALA A 63 31.90 4.55 15.51
C ALA A 63 31.93 6.07 15.78
N ASP A 64 31.63 6.90 14.77
CA ASP A 64 31.72 8.36 14.84
C ASP A 64 30.40 8.97 15.36
N LYS A 65 30.18 8.76 16.66
CA LYS A 65 28.95 9.16 17.36
C LYS A 65 28.95 10.64 17.72
N ARG A 66 27.79 11.29 17.57
CA ARG A 66 27.49 12.63 18.10
C ARG A 66 26.53 12.51 19.28
N GLN A 67 25.48 13.33 19.34
CA GLN A 67 24.52 13.36 20.43
C GLN A 67 23.53 12.19 20.36
N THR A 68 23.00 11.80 21.53
CA THR A 68 21.82 10.95 21.63
C THR A 68 20.57 11.79 21.50
N PHE A 69 19.72 11.45 20.53
CA PHE A 69 18.45 12.10 20.28
C PHE A 69 17.40 11.66 21.30
N GLN A 70 16.63 12.60 21.83
CA GLN A 70 15.69 12.42 22.94
C GLN A 70 14.23 12.39 22.47
N GLY A 71 13.86 13.11 21.41
CA GLY A 71 12.50 12.99 20.88
C GLY A 71 12.06 14.08 19.92
N TRP A 72 11.05 13.69 19.13
CA TRP A 72 10.28 14.55 18.25
C TRP A 72 8.95 14.90 18.91
N GLY A 73 8.47 16.12 18.69
CA GLY A 73 7.24 16.60 19.30
C GLY A 73 6.46 17.58 18.46
N THR A 74 5.36 18.04 19.05
CA THR A 74 4.49 19.12 18.55
C THR A 74 3.96 19.96 19.71
N THR A 75 3.30 21.08 19.43
CA THR A 75 2.65 21.93 20.43
C THR A 75 1.14 21.69 20.50
N PHE A 76 0.58 21.75 21.71
CA PHE A 76 -0.85 21.74 21.96
C PHE A 76 -1.42 23.16 22.08
N ASN A 77 -1.79 23.77 20.95
CA ASN A 77 -2.43 25.11 20.89
C ASN A 77 -3.97 25.02 20.87
N GLU A 78 -4.66 26.09 21.29
CA GLU A 78 -6.14 26.11 21.27
C GLU A 78 -6.71 26.04 19.85
N LEU A 79 -6.07 26.72 18.88
CA LEU A 79 -6.52 26.69 17.48
C LEU A 79 -6.27 25.34 16.81
N ASP A 80 -5.27 24.57 17.26
CA ASP A 80 -5.08 23.17 16.84
C ASP A 80 -6.25 22.31 17.31
N TYR A 81 -6.67 22.47 18.57
CA TYR A 81 -7.84 21.77 19.09
C TYR A 81 -9.14 22.17 18.36
N ASP A 82 -9.30 23.46 18.03
CA ASP A 82 -10.46 23.90 17.24
C ASP A 82 -10.47 23.27 15.85
N ALA A 83 -9.32 23.23 15.15
CA ALA A 83 -9.21 22.60 13.83
C ALA A 83 -9.45 21.09 13.89
N TRP A 84 -8.85 20.40 14.86
CA TRP A 84 -9.10 18.98 15.12
C TRP A 84 -10.58 18.72 15.43
N GLY A 85 -11.21 19.55 16.26
CA GLY A 85 -12.60 19.42 16.67
C GLY A 85 -13.60 19.57 15.51
N MET A 86 -13.19 20.11 14.36
CA MET A 86 -14.01 20.18 13.16
C MET A 86 -14.16 18.81 12.47
N LEU A 87 -13.15 17.94 12.59
CA LEU A 87 -13.10 16.68 11.86
C LEU A 87 -14.16 15.67 12.36
N PRO A 88 -14.66 14.78 11.47
CA PRO A 88 -15.43 13.60 11.87
C PRO A 88 -14.69 12.77 12.93
N GLU A 89 -15.44 12.02 13.75
CA GLU A 89 -14.87 11.21 14.84
C GLU A 89 -13.76 10.24 14.39
N ASN A 90 -13.95 9.59 13.24
CA ASN A 90 -12.94 8.70 12.68
C ASN A 90 -11.64 9.43 12.31
N ASP A 91 -11.76 10.59 11.67
CA ASP A 91 -10.60 11.39 11.25
C ASP A 91 -9.87 12.01 12.45
N ARG A 92 -10.61 12.42 13.48
CA ARG A 92 -10.07 12.86 14.76
C ARG A 92 -9.23 11.78 15.42
N THR A 93 -9.75 10.55 15.45
CA THR A 93 -9.07 9.39 16.04
C THR A 93 -7.84 9.01 15.23
N LEU A 94 -7.99 8.94 13.90
CA LEU A 94 -6.90 8.62 12.97
C LEU A 94 -5.75 9.63 13.07
N PHE A 95 -6.07 10.93 13.16
CA PHE A 95 -5.09 11.99 13.31
C PHE A 95 -4.21 11.78 14.56
N VAL A 96 -4.83 11.61 15.73
CA VAL A 96 -4.10 11.44 16.99
C VAL A 96 -3.23 10.18 16.96
N ARG A 97 -3.77 9.06 16.44
CA ARG A 97 -3.02 7.80 16.25
C ARG A 97 -1.82 7.97 15.34
N ARG A 98 -2.00 8.63 14.20
CA ARG A 98 -0.90 8.90 13.26
C ARG A 98 0.21 9.70 13.91
N LEU A 99 -0.12 10.67 14.76
CA LEU A 99 0.87 11.51 15.42
C LEU A 99 1.60 10.81 16.56
N PHE A 100 0.87 10.16 17.48
CA PHE A 100 1.42 9.78 18.78
C PHE A 100 1.60 8.28 18.97
N ASN A 101 0.81 7.43 18.29
CA ASN A 101 0.89 5.99 18.49
C ASN A 101 2.30 5.46 18.13
N PRO A 102 2.89 4.53 18.89
CA PRO A 102 4.21 3.95 18.59
C PRO A 102 4.32 3.26 17.23
N TYR A 103 3.20 2.79 16.66
CA TYR A 103 3.12 2.22 15.30
C TYR A 103 2.58 3.22 14.28
N GLY A 104 2.27 4.45 14.72
CA GLY A 104 1.77 5.53 13.88
C GLY A 104 2.83 6.09 12.93
N ASP A 105 2.42 7.11 12.19
CA ASP A 105 3.24 7.76 11.18
C ASP A 105 4.35 8.60 11.79
N LEU A 106 4.06 9.46 12.78
CA LEU A 106 5.06 10.39 13.30
C LEU A 106 5.71 9.92 14.60
N ARG A 107 5.03 9.06 15.39
CA ARG A 107 5.57 8.44 16.62
C ARG A 107 6.11 9.48 17.61
N LEU A 108 5.41 10.60 17.74
CA LEU A 108 5.83 11.73 18.55
C LEU A 108 5.86 11.35 20.04
N GLY A 109 6.94 11.75 20.70
CA GLY A 109 7.22 11.46 22.11
C GLY A 109 7.34 12.71 22.98
N VAL A 110 7.17 13.91 22.41
CA VAL A 110 7.35 15.18 23.09
C VAL A 110 6.14 16.09 22.84
N GLY A 111 5.68 16.77 23.89
CA GLY A 111 4.59 17.73 23.85
C GLY A 111 4.98 19.08 24.42
N ARG A 112 4.85 20.16 23.65
CA ARG A 112 4.99 21.53 24.16
C ARG A 112 3.62 22.06 24.61
N ILE A 113 3.58 22.69 25.78
CA ILE A 113 2.38 23.28 26.37
C ILE A 113 2.58 24.79 26.56
N PRO A 114 1.72 25.63 25.95
CA PRO A 114 1.64 27.03 26.32
C PRO A 114 1.15 27.27 27.74
N VAL A 115 1.87 28.11 28.48
CA VAL A 115 1.39 28.60 29.78
C VAL A 115 0.62 29.90 29.53
N GLY A 116 -0.71 29.82 29.50
CA GLY A 116 -1.57 30.92 29.06
C GLY A 116 -1.62 31.09 27.54
N ALA A 117 -2.12 32.23 27.06
CA ALA A 117 -2.33 32.46 25.63
C ALA A 117 -1.03 32.50 24.82
N SER A 118 -0.93 31.67 23.78
CA SER A 118 0.05 31.79 22.68
C SER A 118 -0.48 32.68 21.55
N ASP A 119 0.31 32.86 20.49
CA ASP A 119 -0.14 33.44 19.21
C ASP A 119 -1.15 32.54 18.44
N TYR A 120 -1.38 31.31 18.91
CA TYR A 120 -2.43 30.40 18.44
C TYR A 120 -3.45 30.05 19.53
N ALA A 121 -3.62 30.94 20.51
CA ALA A 121 -4.79 30.95 21.39
C ALA A 121 -6.00 31.65 20.73
N CYS A 122 -7.22 31.34 21.17
CA CYS A 122 -8.44 31.93 20.62
C CYS A 122 -8.67 33.39 21.06
N ASP A 123 -8.08 33.78 22.19
CA ASP A 123 -8.19 35.10 22.79
C ASP A 123 -7.04 35.39 23.76
N TRP A 124 -7.04 36.58 24.35
CA TRP A 124 -6.07 36.99 25.36
C TRP A 124 -6.43 36.38 26.71
N TYR A 125 -5.50 35.62 27.32
CA TYR A 125 -5.68 35.12 28.68
C TYR A 125 -4.35 34.73 29.34
N SER A 126 -4.38 34.62 30.66
CA SER A 126 -3.35 33.99 31.49
C SER A 126 -4.05 33.16 32.56
N CYS A 127 -3.31 32.28 33.24
CA CYS A 127 -3.85 31.47 34.32
C CYS A 127 -4.06 32.28 35.62
N ASP A 128 -3.76 33.57 35.66
CA ASP A 128 -3.88 34.43 36.84
C ASP A 128 -4.17 35.90 36.44
N GLU A 129 -5.09 36.07 35.48
CA GLU A 129 -5.54 37.41 35.10
C GLU A 129 -6.51 37.97 36.13
N THR A 130 -6.42 39.27 36.41
CA THR A 130 -7.23 39.96 37.41
C THR A 130 -8.03 41.08 36.79
N GLU A 131 -9.21 41.37 37.37
CA GLU A 131 -9.97 42.56 36.97
C GLU A 131 -9.13 43.83 37.21
N ASP A 132 -9.21 44.77 36.27
CA ASP A 132 -8.51 46.06 36.31
C ASP A 132 -6.98 45.99 36.50
N ASN A 133 -6.33 44.86 36.20
CA ASN A 133 -4.88 44.63 36.38
C ASN A 133 -4.38 44.83 37.83
N VAL A 134 -5.23 44.51 38.82
CA VAL A 134 -4.83 44.54 40.24
C VAL A 134 -3.78 43.45 40.51
N GLU A 135 -2.72 43.77 41.25
CA GLU A 135 -1.69 42.79 41.55
C GLU A 135 -2.20 41.66 42.47
N ASP A 136 -1.96 40.41 42.07
CA ASP A 136 -2.24 39.22 42.87
C ASP A 136 -0.96 38.46 43.20
N PHE A 137 -0.18 38.98 44.15
CA PHE A 137 1.09 38.36 44.54
C PHE A 137 0.92 36.97 45.20
N ALA A 138 -0.27 36.62 45.67
CA ALA A 138 -0.55 35.36 46.36
C ALA A 138 -1.17 34.31 45.42
N MET A 139 -1.44 34.65 44.16
CA MET A 139 -2.08 33.79 43.16
C MET A 139 -3.45 33.29 43.65
N GLU A 140 -4.24 34.15 44.28
CA GLU A 140 -5.58 33.82 44.78
C GLU A 140 -6.58 33.54 43.64
N HIS A 141 -6.37 34.16 42.48
CA HIS A 141 -7.22 34.01 41.29
C HIS A 141 -6.70 32.98 40.29
N PHE A 142 -5.60 32.28 40.61
CA PHE A 142 -4.99 31.31 39.71
C PHE A 142 -5.97 30.19 39.32
N THR A 143 -6.09 29.91 38.02
CA THR A 143 -6.94 28.86 37.48
C THR A 143 -6.46 28.33 36.13
N ILE A 144 -6.70 27.03 35.88
CA ILE A 144 -6.53 26.38 34.58
C ILE A 144 -7.87 26.05 33.91
N GLU A 145 -8.98 26.67 34.35
CA GLU A 145 -10.32 26.43 33.81
C GLU A 145 -10.41 26.60 32.28
N ARG A 146 -9.61 27.53 31.73
CA ARG A 146 -9.51 27.72 30.28
C ARG A 146 -8.89 26.51 29.59
N ASP A 147 -7.77 26.03 30.10
CA ASP A 147 -7.02 24.91 29.52
C ASP A 147 -7.81 23.60 29.57
N LEU A 148 -8.68 23.41 30.58
CA LEU A 148 -9.61 22.29 30.70
C LEU A 148 -10.59 22.18 29.52
N GLN A 149 -10.80 23.26 28.75
CA GLN A 149 -11.73 23.27 27.62
C GLN A 149 -11.12 22.76 26.32
N LYS A 150 -9.80 22.93 26.11
CA LYS A 150 -9.14 22.69 24.81
C LYS A 150 -7.77 22.03 24.93
N VAL A 151 -6.84 22.67 25.65
CA VAL A 151 -5.44 22.20 25.74
C VAL A 151 -5.35 20.86 26.47
N ILE A 152 -5.92 20.73 27.66
CA ILE A 152 -5.87 19.48 28.44
C ILE A 152 -6.60 18.33 27.73
N PRO A 153 -7.79 18.51 27.15
CA PRO A 153 -8.42 17.48 26.32
C PRO A 153 -7.53 16.98 25.17
N SER A 154 -6.86 17.87 24.44
CA SER A 154 -5.94 17.44 23.35
C SER A 154 -4.74 16.66 23.85
N ILE A 155 -4.18 17.04 25.01
CA ILE A 155 -3.09 16.29 25.65
C ILE A 155 -3.55 14.90 26.10
N LYS A 156 -4.75 14.78 26.69
CA LYS A 156 -5.29 13.48 27.14
C LYS A 156 -5.48 12.51 25.97
N LEU A 157 -5.94 13.00 24.81
CA LEU A 157 -6.03 12.19 23.59
C LEU A 157 -4.65 11.68 23.14
N ALA A 158 -3.62 12.53 23.21
CA ALA A 158 -2.26 12.12 22.88
C ALA A 158 -1.70 11.08 23.87
N LEU A 159 -2.00 11.23 25.17
CA LEU A 159 -1.60 10.30 26.23
C LEU A 159 -2.28 8.94 26.11
N ASP A 160 -3.51 8.87 25.61
CA ASP A 160 -4.20 7.61 25.35
C ASP A 160 -3.47 6.76 24.28
N GLU A 161 -2.80 7.42 23.33
CA GLU A 161 -2.00 6.75 22.29
C GLU A 161 -0.53 6.55 22.69
N ASN A 162 0.02 7.46 23.50
CA ASN A 162 1.39 7.39 24.01
C ASN A 162 1.48 7.88 25.47
N PRO A 163 1.39 6.98 26.46
CA PRO A 163 1.44 7.37 27.88
C PRO A 163 2.82 7.85 28.34
N ASP A 164 3.88 7.63 27.55
CA ASP A 164 5.26 7.99 27.88
C ASP A 164 5.67 9.39 27.35
N LEU A 165 4.70 10.21 26.93
CA LEU A 165 4.93 11.56 26.42
C LEU A 165 5.70 12.43 27.43
N TYR A 166 6.77 13.06 26.94
CA TYR A 166 7.54 14.06 27.68
C TYR A 166 6.96 15.46 27.42
N PHE A 167 6.44 16.12 28.46
CA PHE A 167 5.91 17.47 28.33
C PHE A 167 6.89 18.53 28.80
N TRP A 168 6.94 19.64 28.08
CA TRP A 168 7.60 20.86 28.52
C TRP A 168 6.71 22.08 28.26
N ALA A 169 6.87 23.11 29.08
CA ALA A 169 6.00 24.28 29.05
C ALA A 169 6.76 25.60 28.86
N SER A 170 6.09 26.60 28.29
CA SER A 170 6.59 27.97 28.19
C SER A 170 5.45 28.99 28.06
N PRO A 171 5.50 30.15 28.74
CA PRO A 171 4.56 31.23 28.54
C PRO A 171 4.96 32.14 27.36
N TRP A 172 3.98 32.70 26.65
CA TRP A 172 4.22 33.83 25.74
C TRP A 172 4.20 35.16 26.49
N SER A 173 3.37 35.27 27.52
CA SER A 173 3.29 36.46 28.35
C SER A 173 3.00 36.06 29.80
N PRO A 174 3.56 36.77 30.79
CA PRO A 174 2.99 36.74 32.14
C PRO A 174 1.60 37.42 32.15
N PRO A 175 0.84 37.29 33.25
CA PRO A 175 -0.37 38.09 33.48
C PRO A 175 -0.12 39.59 33.27
N GLN A 176 -1.12 40.33 32.79
CA GLN A 176 -0.92 41.73 32.40
C GLN A 176 -0.44 42.60 33.57
N TRP A 177 -0.94 42.33 34.78
CA TRP A 177 -0.55 43.07 35.97
C TRP A 177 0.94 42.93 36.32
N MET A 178 1.65 41.91 35.83
CA MET A 178 3.11 41.74 35.98
C MET A 178 3.94 42.52 34.96
N LYS A 179 3.30 43.23 34.01
CA LYS A 179 3.98 43.93 32.92
C LYS A 179 3.93 45.44 33.10
N THR A 180 5.01 46.10 32.67
CA THR A 180 5.13 47.57 32.70
C THR A 180 4.09 48.25 31.80
N ASN A 181 3.68 47.60 30.72
CA ASN A 181 2.68 48.10 29.77
C ASN A 181 1.25 47.66 30.09
N LYS A 182 1.05 46.81 31.11
CA LYS A 182 -0.26 46.24 31.50
C LYS A 182 -1.04 45.64 30.32
N HIS A 183 -0.34 45.04 29.36
CA HIS A 183 -0.94 44.51 28.12
C HIS A 183 -0.16 43.31 27.57
N TYR A 184 -0.85 42.31 27.00
CA TYR A 184 -0.26 41.10 26.43
C TYR A 184 0.69 41.35 25.24
N SER A 185 0.26 42.16 24.27
CA SER A 185 1.09 42.58 23.12
C SER A 185 2.25 43.50 23.52
N GLN A 186 3.36 43.41 22.77
CA GLN A 186 4.57 44.22 22.98
C GLN A 186 4.59 45.48 22.13
N ARG A 187 3.91 45.47 20.98
CA ARG A 187 3.73 46.65 20.12
C ARG A 187 2.28 47.02 19.87
N LYS A 188 2.08 48.28 19.48
CA LYS A 188 0.80 48.78 18.97
C LYS A 188 0.49 48.20 17.59
N THR A 189 -0.76 47.80 17.41
CA THR A 189 -1.36 47.55 16.09
C THR A 189 -2.70 48.27 15.98
N ALA A 190 -3.27 48.29 14.78
CA ALA A 190 -4.65 48.75 14.58
C ALA A 190 -5.67 47.89 15.37
N THR A 191 -5.34 46.63 15.68
CA THR A 191 -6.23 45.66 16.30
C THR A 191 -6.19 45.63 17.82
N ASN A 192 -5.13 46.16 18.46
CA ASN A 192 -5.01 46.16 19.92
C ASN A 192 -5.11 47.56 20.57
N GLY A 193 -5.06 48.64 19.79
CA GLY A 193 -5.27 50.00 20.30
C GLY A 193 -4.21 50.52 21.28
N GLY A 194 -3.11 49.79 21.50
CA GLY A 194 -2.04 50.16 22.44
C GLY A 194 -1.21 51.38 22.02
N THR A 195 -0.16 51.71 22.77
CA THR A 195 0.76 52.85 22.47
C THR A 195 2.24 52.47 22.54
N PHE A 196 2.55 51.17 22.54
CA PHE A 196 3.87 50.63 22.81
C PHE A 196 4.64 50.43 21.50
N ASP A 197 5.87 50.92 21.42
CA ASP A 197 6.81 50.60 20.36
C ASP A 197 8.21 50.62 20.97
N VAL A 198 8.66 49.47 21.44
CA VAL A 198 9.90 49.37 22.22
C VAL A 198 10.77 48.24 21.68
N PRO A 199 12.06 48.50 21.37
CA PRO A 199 12.98 47.46 20.91
C PRO A 199 13.12 46.35 21.95
N PRO A 200 13.00 45.07 21.55
CA PRO A 200 12.90 43.95 22.50
C PRO A 200 14.21 43.65 23.23
N TYR A 201 15.35 44.14 22.72
CA TYR A 201 16.66 43.97 23.35
C TYR A 201 16.97 45.00 24.44
N ASP A 202 16.27 46.15 24.42
CA ASP A 202 16.64 47.32 25.21
C ASP A 202 15.68 47.59 26.37
N ASN A 203 14.69 46.72 26.59
CA ASN A 203 13.68 46.88 27.61
C ASN A 203 13.36 45.59 28.38
N ASP A 204 12.93 45.78 29.62
CA ASP A 204 12.24 44.74 30.38
C ASP A 204 10.76 45.15 30.38
N GLN A 205 9.92 44.34 29.73
CA GLN A 205 8.47 44.52 29.84
C GLN A 205 7.91 43.83 31.07
N PHE A 206 8.59 42.81 31.58
CA PHE A 206 8.36 42.31 32.93
C PHE A 206 8.82 43.37 33.95
N ILE A 207 8.09 43.53 35.06
CA ILE A 207 8.45 44.47 36.12
C ILE A 207 9.65 43.93 36.92
N ASP A 208 10.81 44.60 36.85
CA ASP A 208 12.01 44.28 37.65
C ASP A 208 11.85 44.68 39.12
N ASP A 209 11.05 43.92 39.86
CA ASP A 209 10.82 44.04 41.31
C ASP A 209 10.73 42.64 41.94
N PRO A 210 11.42 42.36 43.06
CA PRO A 210 11.44 41.04 43.69
C PRO A 210 10.06 40.45 44.01
N ARG A 211 9.05 41.28 44.29
CA ARG A 211 7.68 40.80 44.57
C ARG A 211 7.07 40.12 43.34
N TYR A 212 7.33 40.66 42.16
CA TYR A 212 6.84 40.13 40.89
C TYR A 212 7.61 38.87 40.50
N TYR A 213 8.92 38.82 40.71
CA TYR A 213 9.69 37.59 40.47
C TYR A 213 9.23 36.42 41.35
N ASN A 214 8.99 36.66 42.64
CA ASN A 214 8.50 35.63 43.55
C ASN A 214 7.10 35.16 43.17
N ALA A 215 6.19 36.09 42.82
CA ALA A 215 4.86 35.74 42.36
C ALA A 215 4.91 34.93 41.05
N TYR A 216 5.82 35.27 40.13
CA TYR A 216 5.96 34.53 38.87
C TYR A 216 6.55 33.12 39.07
N CYS A 217 7.42 32.92 40.06
CA CYS A 217 7.84 31.58 40.46
C CYS A 217 6.64 30.75 40.98
N LEU A 218 5.81 31.34 41.84
CA LEU A 218 4.59 30.70 42.34
C LEU A 218 3.56 30.41 41.23
N TYR A 219 3.46 31.30 40.24
CA TYR A 219 2.60 31.11 39.06
C TYR A 219 2.97 29.83 38.30
N PHE A 220 4.26 29.62 38.03
CA PHE A 220 4.74 28.40 37.38
C PHE A 220 4.52 27.15 38.24
N ASP A 221 4.75 27.25 39.55
CA ASP A 221 4.56 26.15 40.49
C ASP A 221 3.11 25.67 40.49
N LYS A 222 2.16 26.61 40.64
CA LYS A 222 0.73 26.33 40.58
C LYS A 222 0.30 25.75 39.24
N PHE A 223 0.87 26.21 38.13
CA PHE A 223 0.59 25.66 36.81
C PHE A 223 1.04 24.20 36.70
N ILE A 224 2.27 23.90 37.15
CA ILE A 224 2.82 22.54 37.14
C ILE A 224 1.99 21.62 38.05
N GLU A 225 1.64 22.06 39.25
CA GLU A 225 0.79 21.29 40.18
C GLU A 225 -0.61 21.05 39.61
N ALA A 226 -1.23 22.06 39.00
CA ALA A 226 -2.56 21.93 38.42
C ALA A 226 -2.58 20.93 37.26
N TYR A 227 -1.59 20.97 36.35
CA TYR A 227 -1.47 19.99 35.27
C TYR A 227 -1.16 18.58 35.81
N ARG A 228 -0.33 18.47 36.85
CA ARG A 228 -0.07 17.18 37.51
C ARG A 228 -1.33 16.57 38.10
N ASN A 229 -2.22 17.38 38.68
CA ASN A 229 -3.51 16.91 39.20
C ASN A 229 -4.45 16.40 38.09
N GLU A 230 -4.26 16.86 36.86
CA GLU A 230 -4.94 16.36 35.65
C GLU A 230 -4.25 15.14 35.01
N GLY A 231 -3.19 14.61 35.65
CA GLY A 231 -2.43 13.45 35.17
C GLY A 231 -1.33 13.80 34.16
N ILE A 232 -1.00 15.09 33.98
CA ILE A 232 -0.01 15.55 32.99
C ILE A 232 1.26 16.00 33.72
N ASN A 233 2.35 15.25 33.54
CA ASN A 233 3.62 15.56 34.19
C ASN A 233 4.50 16.49 33.32
N ILE A 234 4.55 17.77 33.66
CA ILE A 234 5.44 18.75 33.03
C ILE A 234 6.87 18.51 33.54
N SER A 235 7.76 18.12 32.62
CA SER A 235 9.12 17.69 32.93
C SER A 235 10.18 18.76 32.64
N ALA A 236 9.85 19.77 31.84
CA ALA A 236 10.70 20.95 31.65
C ALA A 236 9.91 22.25 31.52
N LEU A 237 10.57 23.36 31.82
CA LEU A 237 9.99 24.71 31.76
C LEU A 237 11.00 25.70 31.20
N ALA A 238 10.57 26.50 30.21
CA ALA A 238 11.23 27.74 29.83
C ALA A 238 10.48 28.93 30.42
N TYR A 239 11.20 29.93 30.93
CA TYR A 239 10.58 31.08 31.60
C TYR A 239 9.79 32.01 30.66
N GLN A 240 10.10 32.01 29.37
CA GLN A 240 9.55 32.94 28.39
C GLN A 240 9.77 32.40 26.97
N ASN A 241 8.72 32.48 26.14
CA ASN A 241 8.81 32.32 24.69
C ASN A 241 9.34 33.61 24.04
N GLU A 242 10.33 33.51 23.15
CA GLU A 242 10.78 34.59 22.26
C GLU A 242 10.98 35.97 22.92
N ALA A 243 11.77 36.03 24.00
CA ALA A 243 12.01 37.26 24.75
C ALA A 243 12.61 38.41 23.90
N TYR A 244 13.11 38.11 22.70
CA TYR A 244 13.78 39.06 21.80
C TYR A 244 12.97 39.39 20.53
N SER A 245 11.68 39.02 20.50
CA SER A 245 10.69 39.45 19.50
C SER A 245 9.93 40.71 19.96
N ASN A 246 9.41 41.49 19.02
CA ASN A 246 8.47 42.59 19.29
C ASN A 246 7.12 42.30 18.63
N THR A 247 6.25 41.62 19.38
CA THR A 247 5.09 40.93 18.80
C THR A 247 3.77 41.72 18.95
N PRO A 248 2.84 41.57 17.98
CA PRO A 248 1.48 42.10 18.08
C PRO A 248 0.49 41.19 18.83
N TYR A 249 0.95 40.02 19.27
CA TYR A 249 0.25 38.95 19.98
C TYR A 249 0.90 38.78 21.38
N PRO A 250 0.49 37.83 22.25
CA PRO A 250 1.12 37.67 23.57
C PRO A 250 2.64 37.57 23.47
N GLY A 251 3.35 38.38 24.27
CA GLY A 251 4.81 38.45 24.24
C GLY A 251 5.33 39.24 25.44
N CYS A 252 6.52 38.93 25.93
CA CYS A 252 7.15 39.74 26.99
C CYS A 252 8.66 39.77 26.78
N SER A 253 9.21 40.97 26.66
CA SER A 253 10.64 41.16 26.45
C SER A 253 11.39 41.23 27.78
N TRP A 254 12.60 40.70 27.75
CA TRP A 254 13.52 40.65 28.87
C TRP A 254 14.92 41.00 28.38
N LYS A 255 15.63 41.83 29.14
CA LYS A 255 17.07 42.01 28.93
C LYS A 255 17.82 40.76 29.36
N ALA A 256 18.88 40.43 28.64
CA ALA A 256 19.74 39.28 28.93
C ALA A 256 20.24 39.23 30.40
N ALA A 257 20.62 40.38 30.97
CA ALA A 257 21.06 40.46 32.37
C ALA A 257 19.91 40.18 33.36
N THR A 258 18.71 40.67 33.06
CA THR A 258 17.50 40.44 33.86
C THR A 258 17.07 38.98 33.79
N THR A 259 17.10 38.37 32.61
CA THR A 259 16.89 36.92 32.42
C THR A 259 17.85 36.11 33.26
N GLY A 260 19.16 36.40 33.18
CA GLY A 260 20.18 35.71 33.98
C GLY A 260 19.91 35.81 35.49
N LYS A 261 19.63 37.02 35.98
CA LYS A 261 19.24 37.28 37.38
C LYS A 261 18.00 36.48 37.79
N PHE A 262 16.93 36.54 36.99
CA PHE A 262 15.68 35.83 37.32
C PHE A 262 15.91 34.31 37.40
N LEU A 263 16.61 33.72 36.44
CA LEU A 263 16.89 32.29 36.41
C LEU A 263 17.81 31.85 37.56
N ALA A 264 18.87 32.60 37.83
CA ALA A 264 19.88 32.21 38.82
C ALA A 264 19.47 32.49 40.28
N ASP A 265 18.79 33.61 40.53
CA ASP A 265 18.54 34.10 41.88
C ASP A 265 17.09 33.86 42.36
N TYR A 266 16.15 33.60 41.45
CA TYR A 266 14.72 33.44 41.78
C TYR A 266 14.15 32.09 41.30
N LEU A 267 13.97 31.90 39.99
CA LEU A 267 13.28 30.73 39.44
C LEU A 267 14.05 29.43 39.73
N GLY A 268 15.37 29.42 39.51
CA GLY A 268 16.22 28.25 39.74
C GLY A 268 16.18 27.73 41.17
N PRO A 269 16.50 28.55 42.19
CA PRO A 269 16.40 28.15 43.59
C PRO A 269 14.98 27.72 43.99
N TYR A 270 13.95 28.45 43.55
CA TYR A 270 12.56 28.14 43.88
C TYR A 270 12.16 26.75 43.34
N MET A 271 12.41 26.49 42.06
CA MET A 271 12.05 25.22 41.43
C MET A 271 12.88 24.05 41.97
N ALA A 272 14.16 24.26 42.32
CA ALA A 272 14.96 23.22 42.95
C ALA A 272 14.40 22.77 44.33
N GLU A 273 13.69 23.67 45.03
CA GLU A 273 13.03 23.37 46.31
C GLU A 273 11.63 22.76 46.12
N HIS A 274 10.82 23.30 45.20
CA HIS A 274 9.39 22.98 45.07
C HIS A 274 9.10 21.94 43.98
N GLN A 275 9.93 21.88 42.94
CA GLN A 275 9.79 21.01 41.77
C GLN A 275 11.14 20.36 41.40
N PRO A 276 11.74 19.53 42.28
CA PRO A 276 13.14 19.09 42.16
C PRO A 276 13.46 18.24 40.91
N ASP A 277 12.45 17.62 40.30
CA ASP A 277 12.60 16.82 39.07
C ASP A 277 12.40 17.65 37.78
N LEU A 278 12.03 18.93 37.90
CA LEU A 278 11.80 19.82 36.76
C LEU A 278 13.14 20.26 36.15
N THR A 279 13.26 20.13 34.83
CA THR A 279 14.40 20.69 34.10
C THR A 279 14.11 22.12 33.65
N LEU A 280 14.96 23.07 34.03
CA LEU A 280 14.87 24.44 33.52
C LEU A 280 15.62 24.60 32.20
N ILE A 281 14.90 25.15 31.22
CA ILE A 281 15.42 25.63 29.94
C ILE A 281 15.73 27.11 30.09
N VAL A 282 16.91 27.54 29.67
CA VAL A 282 17.36 28.96 29.76
C VAL A 282 16.38 29.93 29.09
N GLY A 283 15.64 29.48 28.09
CA GLY A 283 14.64 30.24 27.36
C GLY A 283 14.45 29.65 25.95
N THR A 284 13.44 30.11 25.22
CA THR A 284 13.33 29.82 23.79
C THR A 284 14.02 30.96 23.02
N MET A 285 15.29 30.75 22.66
CA MET A 285 16.16 31.82 22.18
C MET A 285 15.97 32.04 20.68
N ASN A 286 15.42 33.20 20.31
CA ASN A 286 15.06 33.56 18.93
C ASN A 286 15.94 34.66 18.32
N THR A 287 17.21 34.77 18.76
CA THR A 287 18.13 35.82 18.31
C THR A 287 19.47 35.25 17.87
N ASN A 288 20.08 35.80 16.82
CA ASN A 288 21.45 35.44 16.43
C ASN A 288 22.54 36.20 17.21
N ARG A 289 22.19 36.95 18.26
CA ARG A 289 23.16 37.69 19.06
C ARG A 289 23.86 36.82 20.09
N TYR A 290 25.07 36.37 19.79
CA TYR A 290 25.89 35.58 20.73
C TYR A 290 26.08 36.28 22.09
N ASP A 291 26.20 37.61 22.12
CA ASP A 291 26.39 38.37 23.35
C ASP A 291 25.19 38.28 24.31
N VAL A 292 23.99 38.08 23.79
CA VAL A 292 22.78 37.81 24.59
C VAL A 292 22.91 36.46 25.31
N PHE A 293 23.26 35.39 24.57
CA PHE A 293 23.50 34.06 25.17
C PHE A 293 24.61 34.13 26.22
N ASN A 294 25.74 34.72 25.88
CA ASN A 294 26.89 34.83 26.77
C ASN A 294 26.55 35.60 28.05
N THR A 295 25.77 36.69 27.96
CA THR A 295 25.35 37.47 29.13
C THR A 295 24.49 36.64 30.09
N ILE A 296 23.56 35.83 29.57
CA ILE A 296 22.71 34.96 30.41
C ILE A 296 23.54 33.82 31.01
N LEU A 297 24.24 33.06 30.17
CA LEU A 297 24.93 31.82 30.54
C LEU A 297 26.17 32.06 31.42
N SER A 298 26.75 33.27 31.37
CA SER A 298 27.84 33.66 32.29
C SER A 298 27.34 34.16 33.65
N THR A 299 26.02 34.25 33.88
CA THR A 299 25.46 34.64 35.17
C THR A 299 25.85 33.61 36.23
N PRO A 300 26.43 34.03 37.38
CA PRO A 300 26.83 33.10 38.43
C PRO A 300 25.68 32.20 38.87
N ASN A 301 26.00 30.91 39.12
CA ASN A 301 25.06 29.87 39.58
C ASN A 301 23.98 29.41 38.58
N ILE A 302 23.80 30.02 37.40
CA ILE A 302 22.74 29.60 36.47
C ILE A 302 22.84 28.11 36.07
N GLY A 303 24.04 27.60 35.82
CA GLY A 303 24.29 26.19 35.47
C GLY A 303 24.02 25.19 36.60
N LYS A 304 23.75 25.65 37.83
CA LYS A 304 23.24 24.76 38.89
C LYS A 304 21.80 24.34 38.60
N TYR A 305 21.00 25.23 38.02
CA TYR A 305 19.56 25.08 37.88
C TYR A 305 19.14 24.80 36.43
N CYS A 306 19.67 25.55 35.46
CA CYS A 306 19.36 25.35 34.05
C CYS A 306 20.28 24.30 33.44
N LYS A 307 19.71 23.35 32.69
CA LYS A 307 20.45 22.27 32.01
C LYS A 307 20.27 22.26 30.49
N GLN A 308 19.26 22.98 30.00
CA GLN A 308 18.92 23.05 28.59
C GLN A 308 18.93 24.49 28.07
N ILE A 309 19.24 24.66 26.79
CA ILE A 309 19.09 25.92 26.07
C ILE A 309 18.14 25.65 24.89
N GLY A 310 17.05 26.41 24.83
CA GLY A 310 16.10 26.36 23.73
C GLY A 310 16.51 27.27 22.59
N PHE A 311 16.38 26.79 21.36
CA PHE A 311 16.69 27.55 20.14
C PHE A 311 15.47 27.62 19.22
N GLN A 312 15.25 28.79 18.62
CA GLN A 312 14.23 29.08 17.61
C GLN A 312 14.82 30.07 16.59
N TRP A 313 14.26 30.12 15.38
CA TRP A 313 14.57 31.14 14.36
C TRP A 313 16.07 31.46 14.23
N GLU A 314 16.47 32.73 14.30
CA GLU A 314 17.85 33.18 14.22
C GLU A 314 18.75 32.62 15.35
N GLY A 315 18.17 32.19 16.47
CA GLY A 315 18.89 31.47 17.52
C GLY A 315 19.51 30.17 17.04
N GLY A 316 18.88 29.50 16.07
CA GLY A 316 19.43 28.30 15.43
C GLY A 316 20.80 28.52 14.78
N GLN A 317 21.15 29.76 14.42
CA GLN A 317 22.45 30.12 13.86
C GLN A 317 23.58 30.10 14.91
N GLN A 318 23.24 30.15 16.21
CA GLN A 318 24.20 30.26 17.30
C GLN A 318 24.50 28.92 18.00
N ILE A 319 23.84 27.83 17.61
CA ILE A 319 23.96 26.54 18.30
C ILE A 319 25.43 26.09 18.38
N ALA A 320 26.16 26.12 17.27
CA ALA A 320 27.57 25.70 17.25
C ALA A 320 28.45 26.53 18.19
N ALA A 321 28.35 27.86 18.13
CA ALA A 321 29.13 28.77 18.97
C ALA A 321 28.78 28.63 20.46
N VAL A 322 27.49 28.50 20.78
CA VAL A 322 27.03 28.33 22.16
C VAL A 322 27.47 26.98 22.72
N ARG A 323 27.38 25.89 21.96
CA ARG A 323 27.85 24.57 22.40
C ARG A 323 29.36 24.52 22.61
N GLU A 324 30.12 25.21 21.78
CA GLU A 324 31.57 25.32 21.96
C GLU A 324 31.92 26.03 23.27
N ALA A 325 31.23 27.13 23.58
CA ALA A 325 31.48 27.91 24.79
C ALA A 325 30.85 27.30 26.07
N TYR A 326 29.74 26.58 25.94
CA TYR A 326 28.92 26.06 27.04
C TYR A 326 28.53 24.58 26.79
N PRO A 327 29.51 23.65 26.74
CA PRO A 327 29.30 22.27 26.32
C PRO A 327 28.46 21.43 27.29
N ASP A 328 28.30 21.87 28.53
CA ASP A 328 27.53 21.16 29.57
C ASP A 328 26.01 21.32 29.41
N TYR A 329 25.55 22.19 28.52
CA TYR A 329 24.13 22.42 28.27
C TYR A 329 23.63 21.56 27.10
N GLU A 330 22.49 20.93 27.32
CA GLU A 330 21.76 20.25 26.25
C GLU A 330 21.07 21.28 25.35
N SER A 331 21.19 21.10 24.03
CA SER A 331 20.56 21.98 23.03
C SER A 331 19.22 21.38 22.59
N VAL A 332 18.13 22.13 22.77
CA VAL A 332 16.79 21.71 22.36
C VAL A 332 16.21 22.72 21.35
N MET A 333 15.56 22.23 20.31
CA MET A 333 14.78 23.06 19.39
C MET A 333 13.35 23.13 19.93
N THR A 334 12.91 24.34 20.26
CA THR A 334 11.67 24.60 21.02
C THR A 334 10.49 25.05 20.16
N GLU A 335 10.71 25.46 18.91
CA GLU A 335 9.66 25.75 17.92
C GLU A 335 10.25 25.77 16.50
N SER A 336 9.61 25.06 15.58
CA SER A 336 9.94 25.08 14.16
C SER A 336 9.51 26.40 13.54
N GLU A 337 10.29 26.95 12.60
CA GLU A 337 9.88 28.16 11.90
C GLU A 337 8.51 27.96 11.21
N CYS A 338 7.58 28.87 11.49
CA CYS A 338 6.16 28.58 11.31
C CYS A 338 5.64 28.76 9.87
N GLY A 339 6.46 29.24 8.94
CA GLY A 339 6.06 29.46 7.55
C GLY A 339 4.99 30.56 7.37
N SER A 340 4.28 30.55 6.24
CA SER A 340 3.36 31.64 5.83
C SER A 340 1.97 31.16 5.37
N GLY A 341 1.60 29.92 5.67
CA GLY A 341 0.31 29.31 5.30
C GLY A 341 0.22 28.92 3.82
N THR A 342 1.33 28.47 3.23
CA THR A 342 1.37 27.99 1.83
C THR A 342 0.98 26.52 1.71
N PHE A 343 1.30 25.70 2.71
CA PHE A 343 1.02 24.25 2.75
C PHE A 343 1.50 23.48 1.50
N ASP A 344 2.61 23.93 0.90
CA ASP A 344 3.15 23.43 -0.36
C ASP A 344 4.48 22.68 -0.18
N TRP A 345 5.06 22.22 -1.30
CA TRP A 345 6.36 21.52 -1.27
C TRP A 345 7.51 22.43 -0.82
N GLY A 346 7.40 23.74 -1.01
CA GLY A 346 8.37 24.72 -0.52
C GLY A 346 8.45 24.70 1.01
N ALA A 347 7.30 24.68 1.68
CA ALA A 347 7.21 24.49 3.13
C ALA A 347 7.87 23.18 3.59
N ALA A 348 7.57 22.08 2.90
CA ALA A 348 8.17 20.78 3.20
C ALA A 348 9.70 20.78 3.06
N SER A 349 10.21 21.40 2.00
CA SER A 349 11.65 21.53 1.76
C SER A 349 12.33 22.35 2.86
N HIS A 350 11.66 23.40 3.34
CA HIS A 350 12.15 24.21 4.46
C HIS A 350 12.20 23.40 5.76
N THR A 351 11.11 22.73 6.13
CA THR A 351 11.07 21.85 7.32
C THR A 351 12.11 20.73 7.26
N PHE A 352 12.32 20.12 6.09
CA PHE A 352 13.35 19.11 5.88
C PHE A 352 14.76 19.67 6.16
N GLN A 353 15.07 20.87 5.65
CA GLN A 353 16.35 21.54 5.87
C GLN A 353 16.56 21.95 7.33
N LEU A 354 15.50 22.41 8.01
CA LEU A 354 15.56 22.73 9.44
C LEU A 354 15.89 21.49 10.27
N CYS A 355 15.21 20.36 10.05
CA CYS A 355 15.50 19.11 10.76
C CYS A 355 16.97 18.71 10.58
N ASN A 356 17.50 18.75 9.34
CA ASN A 356 18.92 18.52 9.07
C ASN A 356 19.83 19.48 9.85
N HIS A 357 19.58 20.79 9.77
CA HIS A 357 20.37 21.81 10.44
C HIS A 357 20.46 21.58 11.95
N TYR A 358 19.31 21.41 12.61
CA TYR A 358 19.27 21.27 14.06
C TYR A 358 19.94 19.97 14.53
N LEU A 359 19.70 18.84 13.87
CA LEU A 359 20.35 17.57 14.23
C LEU A 359 21.86 17.61 13.95
N ALA A 360 22.29 18.20 12.83
CA ALA A 360 23.71 18.35 12.52
C ALA A 360 24.45 19.22 13.55
N ASN A 361 23.76 20.23 14.10
CA ASN A 361 24.31 21.13 15.12
C ASN A 361 24.13 20.62 16.56
N GLY A 362 23.69 19.37 16.74
CA GLY A 362 23.74 18.72 18.04
C GLY A 362 22.45 18.79 18.86
N VAL A 363 21.34 19.26 18.29
CA VAL A 363 20.06 19.27 18.99
C VAL A 363 19.61 17.85 19.32
N THR A 364 19.03 17.71 20.51
CA THR A 364 18.57 16.43 21.06
C THR A 364 17.05 16.30 21.06
N THR A 365 16.30 17.40 21.10
CA THR A 365 14.83 17.42 21.10
C THR A 365 14.32 18.42 20.09
N TYR A 366 13.28 18.10 19.33
CA TYR A 366 12.71 18.96 18.30
C TYR A 366 11.19 19.06 18.47
N SER A 367 10.67 20.26 18.72
CA SER A 367 9.23 20.51 18.85
C SER A 367 8.70 21.28 17.63
N TYR A 368 7.88 20.60 16.83
CA TYR A 368 7.11 21.26 15.78
C TYR A 368 6.07 22.21 16.40
N TRP A 369 5.71 23.28 15.68
CA TRP A 369 4.79 24.27 16.19
C TRP A 369 3.33 23.77 16.16
N ASN A 370 2.55 24.10 15.12
CA ASN A 370 1.15 23.64 15.01
C ASN A 370 1.06 22.32 14.25
N ALA A 371 0.49 21.29 14.86
CA ALA A 371 0.26 20.01 14.20
C ALA A 371 -0.86 20.11 13.15
N ILE A 372 -1.90 20.89 13.47
CA ILE A 372 -3.11 20.98 12.67
C ILE A 372 -3.70 22.38 12.71
N LEU A 373 -4.01 22.96 11.56
CA LEU A 373 -4.66 24.27 11.48
C LEU A 373 -5.75 24.26 10.42
N LYS A 374 -6.74 25.13 10.57
CA LYS A 374 -7.80 25.29 9.57
C LYS A 374 -7.50 26.33 8.49
N ASP A 375 -8.09 26.14 7.32
CA ASP A 375 -8.08 27.04 6.17
C ASP A 375 -6.66 27.57 5.85
N GLY A 376 -6.50 28.88 5.75
CA GLY A 376 -5.20 29.52 5.48
C GLY A 376 -4.22 29.55 6.66
N GLY A 377 -4.49 28.82 7.75
CA GLY A 377 -3.61 28.77 8.93
C GLY A 377 -3.55 30.10 9.70
N TYR A 378 -4.63 30.88 9.69
CA TYR A 378 -4.67 32.17 10.38
C TYR A 378 -4.71 32.00 11.89
N SER A 379 -3.82 32.72 12.57
CA SER A 379 -3.96 33.04 13.99
C SER A 379 -5.12 34.00 14.25
N THR A 380 -5.52 34.08 15.52
CA THR A 380 -6.46 35.08 16.05
C THR A 380 -6.02 36.52 15.74
N TRP A 381 -4.71 36.77 15.62
CA TRP A 381 -4.13 38.08 15.36
C TRP A 381 -3.86 38.38 13.87
N GLY A 382 -4.34 37.53 12.96
CA GLY A 382 -4.43 37.80 11.53
C GLY A 382 -3.17 37.49 10.71
N TRP A 383 -2.15 36.90 11.30
CA TRP A 383 -1.00 36.35 10.57
C TRP A 383 -1.17 34.84 10.35
N LYS A 384 -0.47 34.31 9.34
CA LYS A 384 -0.59 32.92 8.89
C LYS A 384 0.64 32.11 9.23
N GLN A 385 0.43 30.82 9.45
CA GLN A 385 1.48 29.82 9.58
C GLN A 385 1.07 28.53 8.87
N ASN A 386 2.04 27.69 8.57
CA ASN A 386 1.83 26.32 8.13
C ASN A 386 1.53 25.40 9.32
N ALA A 387 1.07 24.20 8.98
CA ALA A 387 0.87 23.08 9.89
C ALA A 387 1.09 21.77 9.12
N LEU A 388 1.34 20.69 9.86
CA LEU A 388 1.48 19.37 9.25
C LEU A 388 0.17 18.93 8.58
N VAL A 389 -0.97 19.28 9.16
CA VAL A 389 -2.31 18.97 8.63
C VAL A 389 -3.13 20.25 8.48
N GLN A 390 -3.75 20.42 7.32
CA GLN A 390 -4.65 21.53 7.02
C GLN A 390 -6.09 21.03 7.04
N VAL A 391 -6.95 21.64 7.85
CA VAL A 391 -8.39 21.33 7.90
C VAL A 391 -9.18 22.35 7.11
N SER A 392 -10.09 21.94 6.26
CA SER A 392 -10.94 22.89 5.57
C SER A 392 -12.26 23.09 6.30
N SER A 393 -12.52 24.34 6.69
CA SER A 393 -13.68 24.66 7.54
C SER A 393 -15.02 24.55 6.83
N ALA A 394 -15.00 24.58 5.49
CA ALA A 394 -16.19 24.39 4.67
C ALA A 394 -16.66 22.93 4.61
N THR A 395 -15.80 22.00 5.03
CA THR A 395 -15.82 20.58 4.60
C THR A 395 -15.65 19.63 5.76
N ASN A 396 -15.04 20.13 6.83
CA ASN A 396 -14.63 19.39 7.99
C ASN A 396 -13.65 18.26 7.66
N THR A 397 -12.71 18.48 6.74
CA THR A 397 -11.79 17.43 6.30
C THR A 397 -10.34 17.83 6.37
N ALA A 398 -9.47 16.85 6.54
CA ALA A 398 -8.04 17.02 6.77
C ALA A 398 -7.22 16.69 5.53
N LYS A 399 -6.39 17.64 5.09
CA LYS A 399 -5.32 17.43 4.11
C LYS A 399 -3.99 17.30 4.83
N TYR A 400 -3.35 16.14 4.67
CA TYR A 400 -1.97 15.93 5.13
C TYR A 400 -1.01 16.65 4.16
N CYS A 401 -0.38 17.71 4.65
CA CYS A 401 0.44 18.62 3.86
C CYS A 401 1.77 17.96 3.46
N PRO A 402 2.46 18.45 2.41
CA PRO A 402 3.79 17.95 2.05
C PRO A 402 4.76 17.98 3.25
N GLU A 403 4.62 18.97 4.12
CA GLU A 403 5.42 19.17 5.34
C GLU A 403 5.25 18.05 6.38
N TYR A 404 4.07 17.43 6.46
CA TYR A 404 3.84 16.22 7.26
C TYR A 404 4.81 15.11 6.89
N TYR A 405 4.99 14.88 5.60
CA TYR A 405 5.85 13.82 5.09
C TYR A 405 7.33 14.16 5.22
N ALA A 406 7.71 15.44 5.03
CA ALA A 406 9.06 15.90 5.35
C ALA A 406 9.42 15.62 6.82
N TYR A 407 8.50 15.89 7.75
CA TYR A 407 8.71 15.58 9.16
C TYR A 407 8.74 14.07 9.42
N LYS A 408 7.83 13.30 8.81
CA LYS A 408 7.78 11.83 8.89
C LYS A 408 9.12 11.16 8.52
N HIS A 409 9.82 11.67 7.50
CA HIS A 409 11.13 11.15 7.10
C HIS A 409 12.18 11.16 8.23
N TYR A 410 12.05 12.07 9.19
CA TYR A 410 12.89 12.09 10.39
C TYR A 410 12.27 11.33 11.55
N THR A 411 10.99 11.59 11.86
CA THR A 411 10.41 11.11 13.12
C THR A 411 10.15 9.61 13.14
N HIS A 412 9.88 9.01 11.98
CA HIS A 412 9.39 7.64 11.89
C HIS A 412 10.45 6.58 12.22
N PHE A 413 11.71 6.81 11.80
CA PHE A 413 12.82 5.86 12.00
C PHE A 413 13.96 6.39 12.89
N ILE A 414 13.91 7.63 13.38
CA ILE A 414 14.87 8.16 14.36
C ILE A 414 14.17 8.31 15.71
N PRO A 415 14.00 7.22 16.48
CA PRO A 415 13.28 7.26 17.75
C PRO A 415 14.15 7.88 18.87
N LYS A 416 13.52 8.12 20.03
CA LYS A 416 14.23 8.39 21.29
C LYS A 416 15.31 7.33 21.54
N GLY A 417 16.50 7.80 21.92
CA GLY A 417 17.68 6.97 22.16
C GLY A 417 18.52 6.70 20.92
N ALA A 418 18.09 7.12 19.72
CA ALA A 418 18.93 7.06 18.53
C ALA A 418 20.20 7.91 18.72
N THR A 419 21.33 7.43 18.20
CA THR A 419 22.58 8.18 18.21
C THR A 419 22.76 8.85 16.85
N ILE A 420 22.84 10.17 16.81
CA ILE A 420 23.17 10.90 15.58
C ILE A 420 24.64 10.61 15.22
N LEU A 421 24.90 10.32 13.95
CA LEU A 421 26.23 9.98 13.46
C LEU A 421 26.84 11.16 12.71
N ALA A 422 28.17 11.22 12.67
CA ALA A 422 28.87 12.22 11.88
C ALA A 422 28.62 12.03 10.38
N CYS A 423 28.31 13.14 9.70
CA CYS A 423 28.10 13.22 8.27
C CYS A 423 28.71 14.53 7.74
N ASP A 424 29.37 14.45 6.58
CA ASP A 424 30.05 15.58 5.93
C ASP A 424 29.09 16.45 5.06
N GLU A 425 27.93 15.93 4.67
CA GLU A 425 26.90 16.63 3.85
C GLU A 425 25.67 17.03 4.70
N ALA A 426 25.90 17.83 5.75
CA ALA A 426 24.94 18.08 6.82
C ALA A 426 23.63 18.80 6.43
N ASN A 427 23.54 19.43 5.26
CA ASN A 427 22.35 20.22 4.88
C ASN A 427 21.23 19.38 4.23
N LEU A 428 21.58 18.25 3.62
CA LEU A 428 20.65 17.38 2.92
C LEU A 428 20.71 15.94 3.41
N VAL A 429 21.64 15.60 4.30
CA VAL A 429 21.85 14.24 4.78
C VAL A 429 21.95 14.20 6.30
N THR A 430 21.03 13.47 6.92
CA THR A 430 21.08 13.10 8.33
C THR A 430 21.29 11.60 8.46
N THR A 431 22.18 11.20 9.37
CA THR A 431 22.44 9.79 9.65
C THR A 431 22.34 9.51 11.14
N ALA A 432 21.72 8.39 11.48
CA ALA A 432 21.53 7.99 12.87
C ALA A 432 21.64 6.47 13.00
N GLN A 433 22.03 6.01 14.18
CA GLN A 433 21.90 4.61 14.58
C GLN A 433 20.77 4.49 15.60
N ALA A 434 19.71 3.76 15.26
CA ALA A 434 18.60 3.52 16.18
C ALA A 434 18.99 2.52 17.28
N PRO A 435 18.25 2.48 18.42
CA PRO A 435 18.57 1.57 19.53
C PRO A 435 18.58 0.08 19.19
N ASP A 436 17.87 -0.33 18.13
CA ASP A 436 17.85 -1.70 17.62
C ASP A 436 19.09 -2.07 16.78
N GLY A 437 19.99 -1.10 16.57
CA GLY A 437 21.23 -1.22 15.82
C GLY A 437 21.12 -0.89 14.33
N SER A 438 19.93 -0.62 13.82
CA SER A 438 19.74 -0.20 12.42
C SER A 438 20.38 1.18 12.16
N VAL A 439 20.92 1.36 10.95
CA VAL A 439 21.44 2.64 10.48
C VAL A 439 20.40 3.29 9.59
N VAL A 440 20.01 4.50 9.94
CA VAL A 440 19.02 5.31 9.23
C VAL A 440 19.74 6.42 8.49
N VAL A 441 19.43 6.57 7.20
CA VAL A 441 20.00 7.59 6.31
C VAL A 441 18.85 8.36 5.69
N VAL A 442 18.64 9.59 6.15
CA VAL A 442 17.66 10.53 5.60
C VAL A 442 18.37 11.45 4.62
N VAL A 443 17.89 11.53 3.38
CA VAL A 443 18.51 12.30 2.29
C VAL A 443 17.49 13.11 1.52
N GLY A 444 17.90 14.28 1.03
CA GLY A 444 17.08 15.15 0.18
C GLY A 444 17.73 15.44 -1.18
N ASN A 445 16.89 15.61 -2.19
CA ASN A 445 17.23 16.18 -3.49
C ASN A 445 16.45 17.47 -3.71
N ASP A 446 17.13 18.62 -3.62
CA ASP A 446 16.56 19.94 -3.82
C ASP A 446 16.65 20.42 -5.28
N LYS A 447 17.05 19.54 -6.20
CA LYS A 447 17.21 19.84 -7.62
C LYS A 447 16.03 19.33 -8.43
N ALA A 448 15.78 19.99 -9.55
CA ALA A 448 14.77 19.61 -10.55
C ALA A 448 15.19 18.43 -11.44
N GLU A 449 16.35 17.83 -11.16
CA GLU A 449 16.92 16.70 -11.89
C GLU A 449 17.20 15.56 -10.91
N GLU A 450 17.16 14.33 -11.41
CA GLU A 450 17.46 13.14 -10.61
C GLU A 450 18.88 13.20 -10.05
N LYS A 451 19.05 12.74 -8.80
CA LYS A 451 20.35 12.69 -8.13
C LYS A 451 20.62 11.27 -7.66
N THR A 452 21.77 10.73 -8.05
CA THR A 452 22.33 9.53 -7.41
C THR A 452 23.34 9.94 -6.35
N LEU A 453 23.16 9.41 -5.14
CA LEU A 453 24.09 9.60 -4.02
C LEU A 453 24.64 8.24 -3.58
N THR A 454 25.95 8.14 -3.40
CA THR A 454 26.61 6.96 -2.85
C THR A 454 27.02 7.19 -1.39
N VAL A 455 26.54 6.32 -0.51
CA VAL A 455 26.78 6.39 0.94
C VAL A 455 27.57 5.15 1.38
N ASP A 456 28.78 5.35 1.87
CA ASP A 456 29.61 4.29 2.46
C ASP A 456 29.30 4.16 3.95
N ILE A 457 28.69 3.05 4.35
CA ILE A 457 28.35 2.71 5.73
C ILE A 457 29.29 1.59 6.18
N ASP A 458 30.32 1.95 6.96
CA ASP A 458 31.33 1.03 7.50
C ASP A 458 31.92 0.03 6.46
N GLY A 459 32.08 0.47 5.21
CA GLY A 459 32.65 -0.31 4.11
C GLY A 459 31.63 -0.93 3.15
N SER A 460 30.34 -0.86 3.44
CA SER A 460 29.24 -1.25 2.55
C SER A 460 28.68 -0.02 1.82
N THR A 461 28.45 -0.11 0.51
CA THR A 461 27.92 1.02 -0.27
C THR A 461 26.41 0.91 -0.45
N LEU A 462 25.68 1.91 0.03
CA LEU A 462 24.29 2.18 -0.32
C LEU A 462 24.26 3.15 -1.51
N VAL A 463 23.50 2.79 -2.55
CA VAL A 463 23.24 3.66 -3.70
C VAL A 463 21.83 4.22 -3.56
N CYS A 464 21.72 5.52 -3.32
CA CYS A 464 20.47 6.24 -3.18
C CYS A 464 20.11 6.88 -4.52
N SER A 465 19.02 6.43 -5.16
CA SER A 465 18.44 7.11 -6.32
C SER A 465 17.32 8.05 -5.86
N LEU A 466 17.46 9.34 -6.11
CA LEU A 466 16.53 10.36 -5.66
C LEU A 466 15.87 11.05 -6.85
N ASP A 467 14.55 11.02 -6.86
CA ASP A 467 13.72 11.70 -7.85
C ASP A 467 13.93 13.24 -7.74
N PRO A 468 13.59 14.04 -8.76
CA PRO A 468 13.61 15.50 -8.65
C PRO A 468 12.78 15.99 -7.48
N ASN A 469 13.26 16.99 -6.74
CA ASN A 469 12.54 17.62 -5.61
C ASN A 469 11.94 16.56 -4.67
N SER A 470 12.79 15.75 -4.05
CA SER A 470 12.37 14.59 -3.27
C SER A 470 13.11 14.43 -1.94
N PHE A 471 12.52 13.65 -1.04
CA PHE A 471 13.14 13.17 0.19
C PHE A 471 13.12 11.65 0.20
N ALA A 472 14.14 11.03 0.78
CA ALA A 472 14.15 9.60 1.03
C ALA A 472 14.72 9.27 2.40
N THR A 473 14.22 8.20 3.00
CA THR A 473 14.78 7.60 4.22
C THR A 473 15.11 6.14 3.95
N TYR A 474 16.36 5.78 4.16
CA TYR A 474 16.84 4.41 4.03
C TYR A 474 17.13 3.83 5.40
N VAL A 475 16.70 2.58 5.60
CA VAL A 475 16.98 1.81 6.82
C VAL A 475 17.83 0.61 6.44
N VAL A 476 19.05 0.57 6.98
CA VAL A 476 20.07 -0.46 6.71
C VAL A 476 20.30 -1.28 7.96
N ALA A 477 20.02 -2.58 7.87
CA ALA A 477 20.18 -3.51 8.99
C ALA A 477 20.26 -4.97 8.51
N PRO A 478 20.63 -5.92 9.40
CA PRO A 478 20.47 -7.34 9.11
C PRO A 478 19.02 -7.68 8.80
N GLU A 479 18.78 -8.65 7.92
CA GLU A 479 17.43 -9.06 7.50
C GLU A 479 16.48 -9.29 8.69
N LYS A 480 16.95 -9.96 9.75
CA LYS A 480 16.17 -10.22 10.96
C LYS A 480 15.65 -8.94 11.64
N THR A 481 16.44 -7.87 11.65
CA THR A 481 16.02 -6.59 12.23
C THR A 481 15.00 -5.93 11.30
N LEU A 482 15.25 -5.92 9.99
CA LEU A 482 14.28 -5.39 9.02
C LEU A 482 12.95 -6.16 9.03
N THR A 483 12.95 -7.48 9.25
CA THR A 483 11.71 -8.25 9.40
C THR A 483 10.86 -7.74 10.55
N LYS A 484 11.47 -7.34 11.67
CA LYS A 484 10.73 -6.76 12.80
C LYS A 484 10.17 -5.38 12.45
N ILE A 485 11.02 -4.53 11.85
CA ILE A 485 10.60 -3.20 11.39
C ILE A 485 9.40 -3.33 10.44
N LEU A 486 9.48 -4.21 9.44
CA LEU A 486 8.38 -4.43 8.49
C LEU A 486 7.13 -5.03 9.15
N ALA A 487 7.27 -5.84 10.19
CA ALA A 487 6.13 -6.32 10.96
C ALA A 487 5.44 -5.18 11.73
N ASP A 488 6.22 -4.24 12.27
CA ASP A 488 5.70 -3.05 12.95
C ASP A 488 5.05 -2.08 11.95
N GLU A 489 5.63 -1.90 10.75
CA GLU A 489 5.01 -1.16 9.63
C GLU A 489 3.66 -1.79 9.22
N ALA A 490 3.64 -3.10 9.01
CA ALA A 490 2.43 -3.81 8.62
C ALA A 490 1.32 -3.69 9.68
N ARG A 491 1.70 -3.74 10.97
CA ARG A 491 0.78 -3.52 12.09
C ARG A 491 0.22 -2.10 12.09
N GLY A 492 1.08 -1.09 11.93
CA GLY A 492 0.63 0.31 11.84
C GLY A 492 -0.38 0.51 10.71
N MET A 493 -0.09 -0.01 9.52
CA MET A 493 -1.01 0.06 8.38
C MET A 493 -2.34 -0.66 8.68
N ALA A 494 -2.30 -1.87 9.23
CA ALA A 494 -3.50 -2.67 9.48
C ALA A 494 -4.39 -2.10 10.61
N ASP A 495 -3.79 -1.62 11.70
CA ASP A 495 -4.50 -1.23 12.93
C ASP A 495 -4.88 0.26 12.95
N ILE A 496 -4.07 1.12 12.34
CA ILE A 496 -4.29 2.58 12.35
C ILE A 496 -4.91 3.03 11.04
N GLU A 497 -4.40 2.56 9.90
CA GLU A 497 -4.83 3.03 8.59
C GLU A 497 -5.92 2.17 7.94
N GLN A 498 -6.57 1.30 8.72
CA GLN A 498 -7.52 0.30 8.24
C GLN A 498 -8.56 0.85 7.24
N ALA A 499 -9.08 2.06 7.50
CA ALA A 499 -10.10 2.72 6.69
C ALA A 499 -9.59 3.16 5.31
N SER A 500 -8.28 3.36 5.16
CA SER A 500 -7.62 3.71 3.91
C SER A 500 -7.17 2.48 3.10
N LEU A 501 -7.36 1.27 3.62
CA LEU A 501 -6.96 0.03 2.98
C LEU A 501 -8.11 -0.66 2.26
N THR A 502 -7.78 -1.39 1.21
CA THR A 502 -8.69 -2.29 0.49
C THR A 502 -8.81 -3.62 1.24
N ASP A 503 -9.84 -4.42 0.96
CA ASP A 503 -9.99 -5.75 1.58
C ASP A 503 -8.80 -6.67 1.25
N ASP A 504 -8.28 -6.56 0.03
CA ASP A 504 -7.12 -7.33 -0.42
C ASP A 504 -5.83 -6.87 0.29
N GLN A 505 -5.63 -5.56 0.44
CA GLN A 505 -4.49 -5.03 1.19
C GLN A 505 -4.52 -5.46 2.66
N ARG A 506 -5.69 -5.39 3.30
CA ARG A 506 -5.86 -5.88 4.69
C ARG A 506 -5.54 -7.36 4.80
N SER A 507 -6.10 -8.17 3.89
CA SER A 507 -5.88 -9.61 3.86
C SER A 507 -4.42 -9.97 3.61
N ALA A 508 -3.75 -9.24 2.72
CA ALA A 508 -2.33 -9.41 2.41
C ALA A 508 -1.43 -9.05 3.60
N LEU A 509 -1.70 -7.93 4.27
CA LEU A 509 -0.98 -7.54 5.49
C LEU A 509 -1.16 -8.56 6.61
N GLN A 510 -2.39 -9.03 6.83
CA GLN A 510 -2.68 -10.04 7.83
C GLN A 510 -1.95 -11.36 7.54
N ALA A 511 -2.05 -11.87 6.30
CA ALA A 511 -1.35 -13.09 5.90
C ALA A 511 0.18 -12.95 6.01
N ALA A 512 0.73 -11.77 5.66
CA ALA A 512 2.16 -11.50 5.79
C ALA A 512 2.61 -11.47 7.26
N MET A 513 1.84 -10.86 8.16
CA MET A 513 2.11 -10.85 9.59
C MET A 513 2.03 -12.25 10.21
N GLU A 514 1.06 -13.07 9.81
CA GLU A 514 0.94 -14.47 10.26
C GLU A 514 2.13 -15.33 9.85
N LYS A 515 2.64 -15.12 8.63
CA LYS A 515 3.80 -15.85 8.11
C LYS A 515 5.11 -15.36 8.73
N GLY A 516 5.22 -14.05 8.98
CA GLY A 516 6.32 -13.43 9.72
C GLY A 516 7.69 -13.47 9.04
N ASP A 517 7.74 -13.76 7.74
CA ASP A 517 8.99 -13.75 6.96
C ASP A 517 9.20 -12.43 6.22
N TYR A 518 10.48 -12.11 5.98
CA TYR A 518 10.90 -10.87 5.35
C TYR A 518 10.24 -10.63 3.99
N ALA A 519 10.15 -11.64 3.12
CA ALA A 519 9.69 -11.44 1.74
C ALA A 519 8.19 -11.14 1.68
N SER A 520 7.38 -11.86 2.47
CA SER A 520 5.94 -11.61 2.55
C SER A 520 5.63 -10.26 3.20
N LEU A 521 6.30 -9.90 4.29
CA LEU A 521 6.12 -8.59 4.93
C LEU A 521 6.56 -7.45 4.01
N LEU A 522 7.71 -7.57 3.37
CA LEU A 522 8.21 -6.59 2.41
C LEU A 522 7.22 -6.38 1.26
N HIS A 523 6.70 -7.48 0.68
CA HIS A 523 5.76 -7.40 -0.42
C HIS A 523 4.43 -6.74 0.00
N ALA A 524 3.88 -7.11 1.15
CA ALA A 524 2.63 -6.55 1.64
C ALA A 524 2.77 -5.06 2.00
N VAL A 525 3.78 -4.70 2.80
CA VAL A 525 4.04 -3.29 3.17
C VAL A 525 4.27 -2.44 1.94
N LYS A 526 5.08 -2.93 0.98
CA LYS A 526 5.34 -2.23 -0.28
C LYS A 526 4.06 -2.04 -1.11
N GLY A 527 3.29 -3.12 -1.31
CA GLY A 527 2.03 -3.05 -2.06
C GLY A 527 0.99 -2.12 -1.42
N THR A 528 1.06 -1.92 -0.10
CA THR A 528 0.23 -0.96 0.61
C THR A 528 0.77 0.47 0.54
N SER A 529 2.08 0.68 0.67
CA SER A 529 2.70 2.01 0.61
C SER A 529 2.70 2.63 -0.79
N ASP A 530 2.79 1.79 -1.82
CA ASP A 530 2.89 2.24 -3.21
C ASP A 530 1.52 2.64 -3.79
N ASN A 531 0.42 2.19 -3.16
CA ASN A 531 -0.96 2.38 -3.63
C ASN A 531 -1.77 3.47 -2.88
N ARG A 532 -1.13 4.54 -2.38
CA ARG A 532 -1.87 5.75 -1.92
C ARG A 532 -2.13 6.75 -3.05
N GLU A 533 -2.42 6.27 -4.26
CA GLU A 533 -2.65 7.15 -5.42
C GLU A 533 -4.02 7.83 -5.39
N LEU A 534 -4.98 7.27 -4.66
CA LEU A 534 -6.29 7.86 -4.45
C LEU A 534 -6.45 8.24 -2.96
N ARG A 535 -6.60 9.55 -2.68
CA ARG A 535 -6.82 10.07 -1.32
C ARG A 535 -8.33 10.12 -1.03
N ASN A 536 -8.77 9.49 0.06
CA ASN A 536 -10.17 9.44 0.50
C ASN A 536 -10.26 9.88 1.98
N PRO A 537 -11.30 10.62 2.48
CA PRO A 537 -12.39 11.36 1.81
C PRO A 537 -12.63 12.81 2.32
N SER A 538 -12.91 13.74 1.40
CA SER A 538 -13.60 15.01 1.70
C SER A 538 -14.53 15.52 0.62
N PHE A 539 -14.20 15.18 -0.63
CA PHE A 539 -14.89 15.57 -1.85
C PHE A 539 -15.10 17.08 -2.01
N MET A 540 -14.41 17.94 -1.27
CA MET A 540 -14.58 19.38 -1.44
C MET A 540 -13.71 19.92 -2.55
N SER A 541 -14.33 20.72 -3.41
CA SER A 541 -13.67 21.35 -4.55
C SER A 541 -12.52 22.23 -4.04
N GLY A 542 -11.28 21.83 -4.32
CA GLY A 542 -10.06 22.50 -3.89
C GLY A 542 -9.31 21.86 -2.71
N ASP A 543 -9.89 20.87 -2.02
CA ASP A 543 -9.24 20.12 -0.94
C ASP A 543 -8.81 18.73 -1.39
N GLU A 544 -7.60 18.32 -0.97
CA GLU A 544 -6.96 17.04 -1.30
C GLU A 544 -6.83 16.71 -2.80
N GLY A 545 -7.12 17.67 -3.69
CA GLY A 545 -7.06 17.52 -5.15
C GLY A 545 -8.40 17.19 -5.80
N TRP A 546 -9.50 17.08 -5.04
CA TRP A 546 -10.84 16.87 -5.58
C TRP A 546 -11.46 18.19 -6.08
N THR A 547 -12.22 18.12 -7.17
CA THR A 547 -12.94 19.20 -7.82
C THR A 547 -14.39 18.77 -7.97
N VAL A 548 -15.32 19.60 -7.51
CA VAL A 548 -16.76 19.38 -7.73
C VAL A 548 -17.26 20.44 -8.70
N SER A 549 -17.79 19.98 -9.82
CA SER A 549 -18.28 20.85 -10.90
C SER A 549 -19.73 20.53 -11.27
N ASN A 550 -20.38 21.48 -11.96
CA ASN A 550 -21.78 21.41 -12.40
C ASN A 550 -22.85 21.40 -11.27
N VAL A 551 -22.48 21.75 -10.04
CA VAL A 551 -23.38 21.79 -8.87
C VAL A 551 -24.53 22.80 -9.06
N ALA A 552 -25.78 22.36 -8.90
CA ALA A 552 -26.90 23.28 -8.65
C ALA A 552 -26.91 23.72 -7.17
N ASN A 553 -27.31 24.96 -6.89
CA ASN A 553 -27.32 25.54 -5.53
C ASN A 553 -27.90 24.57 -4.47
N GLY A 554 -27.08 24.07 -3.54
CA GLY A 554 -27.53 23.39 -2.31
C GLY A 554 -27.16 21.91 -2.10
N GLY A 555 -26.08 21.40 -2.72
CA GLY A 555 -25.41 20.18 -2.22
C GLY A 555 -24.65 20.45 -0.92
N ASP A 556 -24.49 19.44 -0.06
CA ASP A 556 -23.86 19.55 1.26
C ASP A 556 -23.00 18.31 1.57
N PHE A 557 -21.88 18.50 2.26
CA PHE A 557 -20.99 17.41 2.65
C PHE A 557 -21.42 16.85 3.99
N ARG A 558 -21.56 15.53 4.09
CA ARG A 558 -21.97 14.88 5.34
C ARG A 558 -21.12 13.64 5.60
N ALA A 559 -20.81 13.41 6.87
CA ALA A 559 -20.31 12.12 7.30
C ALA A 559 -21.39 11.05 7.06
N ALA A 560 -21.05 9.95 6.39
CA ALA A 560 -21.89 8.76 6.37
C ALA A 560 -21.98 8.18 7.78
N THR A 561 -23.19 8.16 8.32
CA THR A 561 -23.53 7.74 9.68
C THR A 561 -23.18 6.29 10.03
N VAL A 562 -22.83 5.45 9.04
CA VAL A 562 -22.63 4.00 9.26
C VAL A 562 -21.16 3.57 9.25
N LEU A 563 -20.21 4.38 8.74
CA LEU A 563 -18.79 3.96 8.62
C LEU A 563 -17.77 5.08 8.88
N GLY A 564 -18.23 6.27 9.30
CA GLY A 564 -17.40 7.47 9.52
C GLY A 564 -16.50 7.81 8.33
N LYS A 565 -17.11 7.79 7.14
CA LYS A 565 -16.54 8.23 5.86
C LYS A 565 -17.18 9.55 5.45
N SER A 566 -16.47 10.43 4.75
CA SER A 566 -17.05 11.66 4.20
C SER A 566 -17.76 11.35 2.88
N CYS A 567 -18.94 11.93 2.70
CA CYS A 567 -19.79 11.74 1.53
C CYS A 567 -20.24 13.10 0.99
N TYR A 568 -20.30 13.23 -0.33
CA TYR A 568 -21.03 14.33 -0.95
C TYR A 568 -22.53 13.98 -1.03
N ASN A 569 -23.40 14.78 -0.40
CA ASN A 569 -24.85 14.57 -0.39
C ASN A 569 -25.55 15.69 -1.15
N ASN A 570 -26.45 15.35 -2.08
CA ASN A 570 -27.27 16.34 -2.78
C ASN A 570 -28.75 16.20 -2.41
N TRP A 571 -29.18 16.88 -1.34
CA TRP A 571 -30.58 16.86 -0.90
C TRP A 571 -31.36 17.98 -1.60
N SER A 572 -32.17 17.62 -2.60
CA SER A 572 -33.33 18.39 -3.11
C SER A 572 -33.13 19.59 -4.07
N ASN A 573 -32.10 19.60 -4.94
CA ASN A 573 -31.98 20.63 -5.98
C ASN A 573 -31.88 20.08 -7.42
N ASN A 574 -32.46 20.82 -8.36
CA ASN A 574 -32.44 20.52 -9.80
C ASN A 574 -31.00 20.66 -10.36
N PHE A 575 -30.16 19.64 -10.26
CA PHE A 575 -28.87 19.61 -10.97
C PHE A 575 -29.04 18.98 -12.35
N THR A 576 -28.48 19.56 -13.40
CA THR A 576 -28.52 18.95 -14.74
C THR A 576 -27.45 17.87 -14.88
N SER A 577 -26.26 18.13 -14.33
CA SER A 577 -25.16 17.19 -14.21
C SER A 577 -24.36 17.51 -12.94
N LEU A 578 -23.64 16.54 -12.40
CA LEU A 578 -22.72 16.69 -11.28
C LEU A 578 -21.50 15.84 -11.59
N ASP A 579 -20.33 16.38 -11.27
CA ASP A 579 -19.06 15.73 -11.50
C ASP A 579 -18.10 16.01 -10.34
N ILE A 580 -17.65 14.95 -9.66
CA ILE A 580 -16.70 14.96 -8.54
C ILE A 580 -15.44 14.26 -9.02
N HIS A 581 -14.32 14.95 -9.18
CA HIS A 581 -13.11 14.35 -9.75
C HIS A 581 -11.81 14.84 -9.13
N GLN A 582 -10.74 14.05 -9.23
CA GLN A 582 -9.39 14.40 -8.82
C GLN A 582 -8.43 14.22 -10.00
N ASP A 583 -7.54 15.19 -10.19
CA ASP A 583 -6.42 15.09 -11.14
C ASP A 583 -5.18 14.55 -10.42
N LEU A 584 -4.74 13.37 -10.83
CA LEU A 584 -3.56 12.66 -10.34
C LEU A 584 -2.37 12.89 -11.27
N GLY A 585 -1.17 12.93 -10.71
CA GLY A 585 0.07 13.13 -11.44
C GLY A 585 1.23 12.32 -10.85
N GLY A 586 2.20 11.95 -11.69
CA GLY A 586 3.36 11.15 -11.28
C GLY A 586 3.04 9.68 -11.01
N LEU A 587 1.98 9.16 -11.64
CA LEU A 587 1.68 7.73 -11.67
C LEU A 587 2.69 7.01 -12.59
N GLU A 588 3.09 5.81 -12.22
CA GLU A 588 3.96 4.99 -13.08
C GLU A 588 3.21 4.62 -14.37
N PRO A 589 3.85 4.61 -15.55
CA PRO A 589 3.19 4.20 -16.79
C PRO A 589 2.61 2.80 -16.63
N GLY A 590 1.33 2.61 -16.92
CA GLY A 590 0.70 1.32 -16.66
C GLY A 590 -0.82 1.36 -16.71
N LEU A 591 -1.40 0.24 -16.35
CA LEU A 591 -2.83 -0.01 -16.39
C LEU A 591 -3.42 0.23 -15.02
N TYR A 592 -4.49 1.02 -14.99
CA TYR A 592 -5.15 1.43 -13.78
C TYR A 592 -6.64 1.15 -13.88
N ARG A 593 -7.26 0.88 -12.74
CA ARG A 593 -8.70 0.74 -12.61
C ARG A 593 -9.13 1.58 -11.43
N VAL A 594 -10.25 2.27 -11.57
CA VAL A 594 -10.82 3.01 -10.45
C VAL A 594 -12.14 2.39 -10.02
N SER A 595 -12.36 2.32 -8.73
CA SER A 595 -13.66 1.98 -8.14
C SER A 595 -14.12 3.08 -7.19
N ALA A 596 -15.42 3.15 -6.91
CA ALA A 596 -15.97 3.92 -5.80
C ALA A 596 -17.26 3.27 -5.29
N LYS A 597 -17.61 3.53 -4.03
CA LYS A 597 -18.88 3.09 -3.45
C LYS A 597 -19.92 4.20 -3.51
N SER A 598 -21.14 3.88 -3.92
CA SER A 598 -22.23 4.85 -3.99
C SER A 598 -23.55 4.27 -3.48
N VAL A 599 -24.41 5.18 -3.02
CA VAL A 599 -25.80 4.89 -2.62
C VAL A 599 -26.69 6.05 -3.07
N SER A 600 -27.91 5.76 -3.48
CA SER A 600 -28.87 6.75 -3.97
C SER A 600 -30.24 6.52 -3.33
N GLY A 601 -31.08 7.56 -3.26
CA GLY A 601 -32.47 7.45 -2.82
C GLY A 601 -33.47 7.93 -3.88
N GLU A 602 -34.77 7.79 -3.57
CA GLU A 602 -35.86 8.03 -4.52
C GLU A 602 -35.76 9.38 -5.26
N GLY A 603 -35.75 9.32 -6.60
CA GLY A 603 -35.69 10.47 -7.51
C GLY A 603 -35.17 10.07 -8.91
N ASN A 604 -35.44 10.88 -9.95
CA ASN A 604 -34.96 10.64 -11.32
C ASN A 604 -33.48 11.06 -11.49
N ILE A 605 -32.57 10.41 -10.74
CA ILE A 605 -31.12 10.54 -10.94
C ILE A 605 -30.68 9.41 -11.87
N SER A 606 -30.02 9.75 -12.96
CA SER A 606 -29.56 8.78 -13.96
C SER A 606 -28.07 8.96 -14.28
N ASP A 607 -27.49 8.03 -15.01
CA ASP A 607 -26.09 8.08 -15.45
C ASP A 607 -25.10 8.23 -14.28
N GLN A 608 -25.37 7.55 -13.16
CA GLN A 608 -24.48 7.47 -12.01
C GLN A 608 -23.34 6.50 -12.31
N HIS A 609 -22.10 6.98 -12.41
CA HIS A 609 -20.95 6.13 -12.69
C HIS A 609 -19.64 6.72 -12.14
N VAL A 610 -18.74 5.82 -11.77
CA VAL A 610 -17.32 6.15 -11.57
C VAL A 610 -16.67 6.24 -12.95
N TYR A 611 -15.65 7.09 -13.11
CA TYR A 611 -14.88 7.19 -14.33
C TYR A 611 -13.40 7.46 -14.06
N ALA A 612 -12.57 7.17 -15.06
CA ALA A 612 -11.18 7.61 -15.12
C ALA A 612 -10.87 8.16 -16.51
N GLU A 613 -10.09 9.22 -16.59
CA GLU A 613 -9.81 10.00 -17.79
C GLU A 613 -8.34 10.39 -17.89
N THR A 614 -7.68 10.08 -19.00
CA THR A 614 -6.40 10.69 -19.39
C THR A 614 -6.65 11.71 -20.49
N ALA A 615 -5.62 12.43 -20.92
CA ALA A 615 -5.71 13.38 -22.04
C ALA A 615 -6.27 12.77 -23.35
N THR A 616 -6.28 11.44 -23.47
CA THR A 616 -6.71 10.73 -24.67
C THR A 616 -7.81 9.71 -24.47
N HIS A 617 -8.12 9.27 -23.23
CA HIS A 617 -9.07 8.19 -22.96
C HIS A 617 -9.97 8.50 -21.76
N LEU A 618 -11.23 8.07 -21.83
CA LEU A 618 -12.19 8.07 -20.72
C LEU A 618 -12.78 6.66 -20.58
N VAL A 619 -12.74 6.07 -19.40
CA VAL A 619 -13.41 4.82 -19.03
C VAL A 619 -14.45 5.10 -17.95
N LYS A 620 -15.57 4.40 -17.98
CA LYS A 620 -16.68 4.57 -17.03
C LYS A 620 -17.09 3.22 -16.48
N SER A 621 -17.54 3.18 -15.23
CA SER A 621 -18.22 2.00 -14.69
C SER A 621 -19.58 1.83 -15.37
N PRO A 622 -20.19 0.63 -15.30
CA PRO A 622 -21.62 0.49 -15.56
C PRO A 622 -22.43 1.53 -14.77
N VAL A 623 -23.49 2.04 -15.39
CA VAL A 623 -24.40 2.97 -14.74
C VAL A 623 -25.13 2.26 -13.62
N LYS A 624 -25.11 2.86 -12.42
CA LYS A 624 -25.78 2.35 -11.23
C LYS A 624 -27.28 2.15 -11.51
N ALA A 625 -27.86 1.05 -11.03
CA ALA A 625 -29.30 0.85 -11.07
C ALA A 625 -30.03 1.75 -10.05
N ASP A 626 -31.25 2.17 -10.41
CA ASP A 626 -32.13 2.96 -9.53
C ASP A 626 -32.51 2.13 -8.31
N ASP A 627 -32.05 2.52 -7.13
CA ASP A 627 -32.31 1.80 -5.89
C ASP A 627 -32.88 2.72 -4.81
N VAL A 628 -33.73 2.14 -3.96
CA VAL A 628 -34.36 2.81 -2.81
C VAL A 628 -33.50 2.56 -1.58
N TRP A 629 -33.14 3.64 -0.87
CA TRP A 629 -32.24 3.59 0.28
C TRP A 629 -32.57 2.53 1.33
N SER A 630 -31.54 1.78 1.71
CA SER A 630 -31.37 1.21 3.05
C SER A 630 -29.98 1.60 3.57
N ASP A 631 -29.85 1.75 4.89
CA ASP A 631 -28.57 2.03 5.56
C ASP A 631 -27.47 0.99 5.28
N ASP A 632 -27.84 -0.17 4.71
CA ASP A 632 -26.98 -1.34 4.51
C ASP A 632 -26.62 -1.62 3.03
N HIS A 633 -27.06 -0.80 2.07
CA HIS A 633 -26.84 -1.04 0.62
C HIS A 633 -25.94 0.02 -0.05
N TRP A 634 -24.61 -0.15 0.11
CA TRP A 634 -23.61 0.54 -0.70
C TRP A 634 -23.18 -0.35 -1.88
N GLU A 635 -23.24 0.17 -3.10
CA GLU A 635 -22.79 -0.54 -4.30
C GLU A 635 -21.40 -0.08 -4.70
N THR A 636 -20.51 -1.03 -5.04
CA THR A 636 -19.18 -0.71 -5.56
C THR A 636 -19.23 -0.67 -7.08
N GLN A 637 -19.06 0.52 -7.65
CA GLN A 637 -18.95 0.72 -9.08
C GLN A 637 -17.47 0.75 -9.47
N THR A 638 -17.10 -0.01 -10.49
CA THR A 638 -15.72 -0.14 -10.92
C THR A 638 -15.61 0.10 -12.42
N THR A 639 -14.65 0.89 -12.85
CA THR A 639 -14.40 1.17 -14.27
C THR A 639 -13.74 -0.02 -14.96
N ASP A 640 -13.75 0.03 -16.29
CA ASP A 640 -12.76 -0.68 -17.08
C ASP A 640 -11.35 -0.12 -16.84
N THR A 641 -10.36 -0.78 -17.44
CA THR A 641 -8.95 -0.44 -17.23
C THR A 641 -8.55 0.72 -18.13
N ILE A 642 -7.86 1.72 -17.58
CA ILE A 642 -7.30 2.86 -18.30
C ILE A 642 -5.78 2.81 -18.27
N TYR A 643 -5.13 3.13 -19.40
CA TYR A 643 -3.69 3.29 -19.42
C TYR A 643 -3.30 4.71 -19.07
N VAL A 644 -2.35 4.84 -18.15
CA VAL A 644 -1.66 6.08 -17.82
C VAL A 644 -0.29 6.09 -18.49
N GLY A 645 -0.02 7.13 -19.26
CA GLY A 645 1.19 7.27 -20.06
C GLY A 645 2.41 7.73 -19.29
N GLU A 646 3.49 8.01 -20.02
CA GLU A 646 4.74 8.57 -19.45
C GLU A 646 4.55 9.95 -18.82
N ASP A 647 3.47 10.66 -19.14
CA ASP A 647 3.11 11.89 -18.45
C ASP A 647 2.61 11.64 -17.01
N GLY A 648 2.21 10.40 -16.70
CA GLY A 648 1.80 9.99 -15.36
C GLY A 648 0.53 10.68 -14.87
N VAL A 649 -0.29 11.24 -15.78
CA VAL A 649 -1.47 12.04 -15.45
C VAL A 649 -2.75 11.23 -15.63
N LEU A 650 -3.61 11.24 -14.61
CA LEU A 650 -4.92 10.58 -14.65
C LEU A 650 -5.95 11.37 -13.86
N ARG A 651 -7.08 11.71 -14.46
CA ARG A 651 -8.27 12.16 -13.77
C ARG A 651 -9.11 10.97 -13.34
N VAL A 652 -9.64 10.97 -12.13
CA VAL A 652 -10.60 9.97 -11.65
C VAL A 652 -11.80 10.68 -11.04
N GLY A 653 -13.00 10.15 -11.19
CA GLY A 653 -14.18 10.84 -10.67
C GLY A 653 -15.46 10.03 -10.65
N TYR A 654 -16.52 10.66 -10.16
CA TYR A 654 -17.88 10.15 -10.14
C TYR A 654 -18.80 11.20 -10.76
N ALA A 655 -19.55 10.79 -11.77
CA ALA A 655 -20.46 11.65 -12.50
C ALA A 655 -21.92 11.16 -12.34
N SER A 656 -22.84 12.10 -12.40
CA SER A 656 -24.28 11.83 -12.33
C SER A 656 -25.07 12.92 -13.08
N THR A 657 -26.26 12.57 -13.59
CA THR A 657 -27.20 13.50 -14.22
C THR A 657 -28.59 13.40 -13.58
N SER A 658 -29.41 14.44 -13.70
CA SER A 658 -30.83 14.34 -13.33
C SER A 658 -31.73 14.81 -14.48
N GLY A 659 -32.90 14.18 -14.61
CA GLY A 659 -33.88 14.47 -15.67
C GLY A 659 -34.53 15.86 -15.60
N GLY A 660 -34.09 16.73 -14.69
CA GLY A 660 -34.60 18.09 -14.49
C GLY A 660 -36.00 18.11 -13.83
N GLY A 661 -36.12 18.73 -12.66
CA GLY A 661 -37.42 19.05 -12.04
C GLY A 661 -37.94 18.08 -10.97
N THR A 662 -37.12 17.14 -10.47
CA THR A 662 -37.54 16.21 -9.39
C THR A 662 -36.47 16.08 -8.30
N LYS A 663 -36.92 15.81 -7.06
CA LYS A 663 -36.04 15.60 -5.89
C LYS A 663 -35.42 14.21 -5.99
N GLY A 664 -34.10 14.12 -5.86
CA GLY A 664 -33.34 12.89 -5.68
C GLY A 664 -32.05 13.21 -4.93
N TRP A 665 -31.42 12.21 -4.33
CA TRP A 665 -30.13 12.35 -3.64
C TRP A 665 -29.25 11.12 -3.87
N PHE A 666 -27.93 11.32 -3.77
CA PHE A 666 -26.96 10.23 -3.72
C PHE A 666 -25.79 10.60 -2.82
N CYS A 667 -25.03 9.58 -2.41
CA CYS A 667 -23.74 9.67 -1.73
C CYS A 667 -22.73 8.82 -2.51
N VAL A 668 -21.49 9.29 -2.61
CA VAL A 668 -20.34 8.54 -3.12
C VAL A 668 -19.18 8.63 -2.13
N THR A 669 -18.41 7.56 -1.98
CA THR A 669 -17.24 7.43 -1.09
C THR A 669 -16.30 6.32 -1.60
N ASP A 670 -15.20 6.06 -0.90
CA ASP A 670 -14.29 4.92 -1.14
C ASP A 670 -13.74 4.83 -2.56
N PHE A 671 -13.24 5.95 -3.10
CA PHE A 671 -12.50 5.85 -4.35
C PHE A 671 -11.21 5.06 -4.17
N GLU A 672 -10.99 4.06 -5.03
CA GLU A 672 -9.81 3.21 -5.03
C GLU A 672 -9.16 3.23 -6.41
N LEU A 673 -7.88 3.62 -6.51
CA LEU A 673 -7.09 3.46 -7.71
C LEU A 673 -6.23 2.21 -7.55
N VAL A 674 -6.40 1.24 -8.44
CA VAL A 674 -5.59 0.03 -8.46
C VAL A 674 -4.79 0.00 -9.75
N ARG A 675 -3.47 -0.06 -9.63
CA ARG A 675 -2.63 -0.45 -10.75
C ARG A 675 -2.81 -1.93 -11.02
N VAL A 676 -3.36 -2.28 -12.17
CA VAL A 676 -3.68 -3.66 -12.58
C VAL A 676 -2.60 -4.28 -13.47
N GLY A 677 -1.58 -3.53 -13.88
CA GLY A 677 -0.42 -4.07 -14.59
C GLY A 677 0.45 -3.01 -15.27
N ASP A 678 1.56 -3.46 -15.87
CA ASP A 678 2.29 -2.68 -16.86
C ASP A 678 1.57 -2.71 -18.21
N LEU A 679 1.85 -1.72 -19.05
CA LEU A 679 1.57 -1.82 -20.47
C LEU A 679 2.60 -2.79 -21.06
N THR A 680 2.35 -4.10 -20.97
CA THR A 680 3.03 -5.07 -21.85
C THR A 680 2.64 -4.74 -23.28
N SER A 681 3.38 -5.17 -24.30
CA SER A 681 3.15 -4.83 -25.72
C SER A 681 1.74 -5.10 -26.30
N ASP A 682 0.80 -5.54 -25.47
CA ASP A 682 -0.59 -5.92 -25.71
C ASP A 682 -1.64 -4.93 -25.15
N PHE A 683 -1.27 -3.77 -24.58
CA PHE A 683 -2.24 -2.67 -24.41
C PHE A 683 -2.11 -1.70 -25.58
N ASP A 684 -3.21 -1.34 -26.23
CA ASP A 684 -3.16 -0.30 -27.26
C ASP A 684 -4.13 0.84 -26.96
N LEU A 685 -3.54 2.02 -26.83
CA LEU A 685 -4.09 3.36 -26.63
C LEU A 685 -4.94 3.88 -27.80
N THR A 686 -5.67 3.03 -28.53
CA THR A 686 -6.42 3.46 -29.72
C THR A 686 -7.94 3.40 -29.59
N GLU A 687 -8.50 2.90 -28.50
CA GLU A 687 -9.97 2.84 -28.33
C GLU A 687 -10.66 4.14 -27.86
N ASN A 688 -9.96 5.25 -27.63
CA ASN A 688 -10.62 6.58 -27.65
C ASN A 688 -10.29 7.43 -28.89
N ARG A 689 -9.59 6.87 -29.86
CA ARG A 689 -9.53 7.45 -31.19
C ARG A 689 -10.26 6.53 -32.15
N LYS A 690 -11.57 6.75 -32.25
CA LYS A 690 -12.23 7.26 -33.48
C LYS A 690 -13.74 7.41 -33.27
N GLY A 691 -14.34 8.59 -33.28
CA GLY A 691 -13.76 9.89 -33.60
C GLY A 691 -13.07 9.96 -34.97
N ASN A 692 -13.53 9.17 -35.95
CA ASN A 692 -13.15 9.09 -37.38
C ASN A 692 -11.69 8.75 -37.77
N ASN A 693 -11.51 7.56 -38.39
CA ASN A 693 -10.52 7.15 -39.43
C ASN A 693 -10.30 5.62 -39.49
N GLY A 694 -11.34 4.83 -39.74
CA GLY A 694 -11.34 3.36 -39.58
C GLY A 694 -10.56 2.49 -40.57
N LEU A 695 -9.83 3.01 -41.56
CA LEU A 695 -9.23 2.16 -42.62
C LEU A 695 -7.74 1.86 -42.44
N ASP A 696 -6.93 2.80 -41.92
CA ASP A 696 -5.47 2.63 -41.87
C ASP A 696 -4.97 1.77 -40.70
N ALA A 697 -5.75 1.66 -39.62
CA ALA A 697 -5.38 0.83 -38.46
C ALA A 697 -5.62 -0.66 -38.70
N ALA A 698 -6.67 -1.03 -39.44
CA ALA A 698 -6.98 -2.44 -39.75
C ALA A 698 -5.94 -3.07 -40.69
N VAL A 699 -5.42 -2.31 -41.65
CA VAL A 699 -4.41 -2.78 -42.61
C VAL A 699 -3.04 -2.96 -41.95
N GLN A 700 -2.66 -2.08 -41.01
CA GLN A 700 -1.38 -2.22 -40.29
C GLN A 700 -1.39 -3.32 -39.23
N ARG A 701 -2.52 -3.52 -38.52
CA ARG A 701 -2.66 -4.60 -37.51
C ARG A 701 -2.72 -5.98 -38.14
N TYR A 702 -3.40 -6.11 -39.28
CA TYR A 702 -3.43 -7.34 -40.04
C TYR A 702 -2.04 -7.72 -40.58
N ALA A 703 -1.24 -6.75 -41.03
CA ALA A 703 0.12 -6.98 -41.51
C ALA A 703 1.11 -7.36 -40.39
N GLN A 704 0.93 -6.85 -39.16
CA GLN A 704 1.77 -7.22 -38.01
C GLN A 704 1.49 -8.64 -37.49
N VAL A 705 0.23 -9.07 -37.50
CA VAL A 705 -0.17 -10.42 -37.08
C VAL A 705 0.34 -11.50 -38.05
N VAL A 706 0.32 -11.22 -39.36
CA VAL A 706 0.92 -12.11 -40.38
C VAL A 706 2.45 -12.20 -40.21
N ALA A 707 3.11 -11.10 -39.87
CA ALA A 707 4.57 -11.07 -39.67
C ALA A 707 5.02 -11.82 -38.39
N GLN A 708 4.30 -11.69 -37.28
CA GLN A 708 4.61 -12.43 -36.04
C GLN A 708 4.34 -13.94 -36.18
N ALA A 709 3.28 -14.34 -36.88
CA ALA A 709 3.01 -15.75 -37.18
C ALA A 709 4.13 -16.38 -38.02
N GLU A 710 4.66 -15.64 -39.01
CA GLU A 710 5.79 -16.10 -39.83
C GLU A 710 7.12 -16.20 -39.06
N GLU A 711 7.36 -15.29 -38.11
CA GLU A 711 8.57 -15.27 -37.29
C GLU A 711 8.59 -16.38 -36.24
N LEU A 712 7.45 -16.66 -35.61
CA LEU A 712 7.27 -17.81 -34.70
C LEU A 712 7.46 -19.15 -35.43
N LEU A 713 6.88 -19.29 -36.63
CA LEU A 713 7.08 -20.48 -37.46
C LEU A 713 8.53 -20.63 -37.95
N ALA A 714 9.28 -19.53 -38.11
CA ALA A 714 10.70 -19.57 -38.45
C ALA A 714 11.59 -19.97 -37.26
N GLN A 715 11.27 -19.51 -36.05
CA GLN A 715 12.01 -19.86 -34.83
C GLN A 715 11.82 -21.33 -34.41
N GLU A 716 10.65 -21.89 -34.71
CA GLU A 716 10.33 -23.32 -34.49
C GLU A 716 10.84 -24.24 -35.63
N GLY A 717 11.50 -23.68 -36.67
CA GLY A 717 12.20 -24.45 -37.70
C GLY A 717 11.37 -24.90 -38.90
N TYR A 718 10.19 -24.31 -39.15
CA TYR A 718 9.34 -24.65 -40.30
C TYR A 718 9.86 -24.09 -41.63
N GLU A 719 9.67 -24.83 -42.73
CA GLU A 719 10.11 -24.42 -44.08
C GLU A 719 9.25 -23.29 -44.66
N GLN A 720 9.86 -22.42 -45.46
CA GLN A 720 9.25 -21.20 -46.04
C GLN A 720 7.94 -21.49 -46.78
N THR A 721 7.83 -22.63 -47.45
CA THR A 721 6.64 -23.02 -48.24
C THR A 721 5.38 -23.23 -47.39
N SER A 722 5.53 -23.56 -46.10
CA SER A 722 4.41 -23.66 -45.15
C SER A 722 3.98 -22.29 -44.62
N ARG A 723 4.93 -21.35 -44.50
CA ARG A 723 4.64 -19.95 -44.12
C ARG A 723 3.84 -19.23 -45.22
N ASP A 724 4.20 -19.47 -46.49
CA ASP A 724 3.57 -18.81 -47.62
C ASP A 724 2.09 -19.25 -47.82
N ARG A 725 1.75 -20.51 -47.52
CA ARG A 725 0.36 -21.01 -47.60
C ARG A 725 -0.55 -20.43 -46.50
N LEU A 726 0.00 -20.19 -45.31
CA LEU A 726 -0.74 -19.59 -44.20
C LEU A 726 -1.17 -18.16 -44.57
N ARG A 727 -0.22 -17.40 -45.14
CA ARG A 727 -0.46 -16.04 -45.63
C ARG A 727 -1.58 -15.99 -46.67
N GLU A 728 -1.59 -16.90 -47.63
CA GLU A 728 -2.60 -16.97 -48.71
C GLU A 728 -4.03 -17.23 -48.18
N VAL A 729 -4.16 -18.09 -47.16
CA VAL A 729 -5.46 -18.40 -46.53
C VAL A 729 -5.98 -17.21 -45.74
N MET A 730 -5.11 -16.58 -44.94
CA MET A 730 -5.48 -15.40 -44.16
C MET A 730 -5.93 -14.28 -45.10
N GLU A 731 -5.15 -13.97 -46.15
CA GLU A 731 -5.44 -12.87 -47.09
C GLU A 731 -6.78 -13.05 -47.81
N SER A 732 -7.22 -14.29 -48.05
CA SER A 732 -8.48 -14.59 -48.72
C SER A 732 -9.74 -14.31 -47.87
N GLN A 733 -9.62 -14.24 -46.53
CA GLN A 733 -10.75 -14.05 -45.61
C GLN A 733 -10.88 -12.63 -45.04
N ALA A 734 -9.89 -11.77 -45.29
CA ALA A 734 -9.85 -10.39 -44.77
C ALA A 734 -11.01 -9.47 -45.21
N VAL A 735 -11.84 -9.90 -46.18
CA VAL A 735 -12.94 -9.10 -46.75
C VAL A 735 -14.20 -9.05 -45.85
N GLN A 736 -14.34 -9.94 -44.85
CA GLN A 736 -15.55 -9.99 -44.00
C GLN A 736 -15.43 -9.34 -42.61
N LEU A 737 -14.24 -8.87 -42.23
CA LEU A 737 -13.89 -8.35 -40.89
C LEU A 737 -14.62 -7.07 -40.39
N PRO A 738 -15.16 -6.15 -41.21
CA PRO A 738 -15.70 -4.88 -40.69
C PRO A 738 -17.06 -4.93 -39.96
N GLN A 739 -17.66 -6.10 -39.74
CA GLN A 739 -19.06 -6.25 -39.31
C GLN A 739 -19.26 -7.02 -37.98
N LEU A 740 -18.21 -7.34 -37.24
CA LEU A 740 -18.30 -8.18 -36.03
C LEU A 740 -17.67 -7.51 -34.79
N THR A 741 -18.25 -7.74 -33.60
CA THR A 741 -17.83 -7.17 -32.32
C THR A 741 -16.65 -7.94 -31.69
N GLU A 742 -15.89 -7.31 -30.78
CA GLU A 742 -14.66 -7.85 -30.19
C GLU A 742 -14.84 -9.20 -29.48
N ALA A 743 -15.95 -9.42 -28.77
CA ALA A 743 -16.29 -10.70 -28.17
C ALA A 743 -16.55 -11.82 -29.21
N ALA A 744 -17.13 -11.47 -30.37
CA ALA A 744 -17.29 -12.40 -31.48
C ALA A 744 -15.95 -12.67 -32.19
N LEU A 745 -15.03 -11.70 -32.21
CA LEU A 745 -13.69 -11.83 -32.76
C LEU A 745 -12.79 -12.72 -31.87
N VAL A 746 -12.87 -12.57 -30.55
CA VAL A 746 -12.15 -13.41 -29.57
C VAL A 746 -12.72 -14.82 -29.55
N ASP A 747 -14.03 -15.02 -29.65
CA ASP A 747 -14.61 -16.36 -29.80
C ASP A 747 -14.22 -16.99 -31.15
N ASP A 748 -14.22 -16.25 -32.26
CA ASP A 748 -13.80 -16.78 -33.58
C ASP A 748 -12.28 -17.02 -33.66
N MET A 749 -11.47 -16.15 -33.07
CA MET A 749 -10.01 -16.34 -32.98
C MET A 749 -9.65 -17.46 -32.02
N THR A 750 -10.33 -17.60 -30.87
CA THR A 750 -10.14 -18.73 -29.94
C THR A 750 -10.62 -20.04 -30.58
N ARG A 751 -11.66 -19.99 -31.42
CA ARG A 751 -12.12 -21.11 -32.26
C ARG A 751 -11.08 -21.47 -33.33
N MET A 752 -10.52 -20.50 -34.04
CA MET A 752 -9.49 -20.71 -35.07
C MET A 752 -8.12 -21.12 -34.50
N LEU A 753 -7.69 -20.55 -33.36
CA LEU A 753 -6.45 -20.94 -32.67
C LEU A 753 -6.59 -22.35 -32.06
N LYS A 754 -7.77 -22.71 -31.56
CA LYS A 754 -8.07 -24.10 -31.15
C LYS A 754 -8.06 -25.04 -32.35
N GLU A 755 -8.59 -24.63 -33.50
CA GLU A 755 -8.54 -25.41 -34.76
C GLU A 755 -7.10 -25.55 -35.29
N GLU A 756 -6.25 -24.53 -35.18
CA GLU A 756 -4.84 -24.57 -35.58
C GLU A 756 -3.93 -25.30 -34.59
N VAL A 757 -4.15 -25.16 -33.29
CA VAL A 757 -3.48 -25.99 -32.26
C VAL A 757 -3.93 -27.44 -32.40
N GLU A 758 -5.21 -27.70 -32.70
CA GLU A 758 -5.67 -29.04 -33.08
C GLU A 758 -4.97 -29.54 -34.36
N LEU A 759 -4.76 -28.70 -35.38
CA LEU A 759 -4.04 -29.06 -36.61
C LEU A 759 -2.53 -29.29 -36.38
N PHE A 760 -1.91 -28.50 -35.50
CA PHE A 760 -0.51 -28.61 -35.08
C PHE A 760 -0.26 -29.86 -34.21
N VAL A 761 -1.19 -30.16 -33.31
CA VAL A 761 -1.22 -31.40 -32.53
C VAL A 761 -1.52 -32.59 -33.44
N LYS A 762 -2.43 -32.49 -34.42
CA LYS A 762 -2.66 -33.50 -35.48
C LYS A 762 -1.42 -33.74 -36.34
N ALA A 763 -0.63 -32.70 -36.63
CA ALA A 763 0.62 -32.80 -37.37
C ALA A 763 1.78 -33.44 -36.57
N ASN A 764 1.77 -33.33 -35.23
CA ASN A 764 2.86 -33.80 -34.34
C ASN A 764 2.40 -34.83 -33.30
N LEU A 765 1.26 -35.50 -33.54
CA LEU A 765 0.50 -36.28 -32.56
C LEU A 765 1.29 -37.43 -31.93
N LYS A 766 2.29 -37.95 -32.66
CA LYS A 766 3.22 -38.99 -32.18
C LYS A 766 4.12 -38.49 -31.03
N THR A 767 4.66 -37.27 -31.12
CA THR A 767 5.61 -36.74 -30.13
C THR A 767 4.91 -36.35 -28.83
N TYR A 768 3.72 -35.77 -28.93
CA TYR A 768 2.92 -35.34 -27.78
C TYR A 768 2.48 -36.54 -26.91
N LEU A 769 1.87 -37.57 -27.51
CA LEU A 769 1.39 -38.76 -26.80
C LEU A 769 2.51 -39.59 -26.15
N THR A 770 3.72 -39.53 -26.70
CA THR A 770 4.89 -40.23 -26.13
C THR A 770 5.44 -39.51 -24.89
N ASN A 771 5.28 -38.18 -24.79
CA ASN A 771 5.86 -37.35 -23.73
C ASN A 771 4.93 -37.12 -22.53
N THR A 772 3.62 -36.96 -22.76
CA THR A 772 2.68 -36.60 -21.69
C THR A 772 1.85 -37.78 -21.20
N GLY A 773 1.70 -38.84 -22.00
CA GLY A 773 0.83 -39.98 -21.68
C GLY A 773 -0.67 -39.62 -21.60
N ASP A 774 -1.04 -38.39 -21.95
CA ASP A 774 -2.38 -37.86 -21.77
C ASP A 774 -3.02 -37.49 -23.12
N ALA A 775 -3.99 -38.30 -23.55
CA ALA A 775 -4.77 -38.09 -24.76
C ALA A 775 -6.13 -37.41 -24.48
N THR A 776 -6.41 -37.01 -23.23
CA THR A 776 -7.69 -36.38 -22.86
C THR A 776 -7.95 -35.08 -23.61
N PHE A 777 -6.92 -34.30 -23.95
CA PHE A 777 -7.06 -33.04 -24.68
C PHE A 777 -7.46 -33.21 -26.16
N LEU A 778 -7.31 -34.40 -26.75
CA LEU A 778 -7.72 -34.66 -28.15
C LEU A 778 -9.21 -34.92 -28.29
N VAL A 779 -9.85 -35.38 -27.22
CA VAL A 779 -11.28 -35.64 -27.17
C VAL A 779 -11.93 -34.40 -26.58
N LYS A 780 -12.81 -33.74 -27.35
CA LYS A 780 -13.58 -32.64 -26.76
C LYS A 780 -14.54 -33.24 -25.74
N ASN A 781 -14.40 -32.82 -24.48
CA ASN A 781 -15.32 -33.26 -23.44
C ASN A 781 -16.75 -32.86 -23.81
N ALA A 782 -17.70 -33.72 -23.48
CA ALA A 782 -19.11 -33.56 -23.83
C ALA A 782 -19.77 -32.39 -23.06
N THR A 783 -19.54 -31.14 -23.47
CA THR A 783 -20.12 -29.92 -22.86
C THR A 783 -21.36 -29.46 -23.63
N ILE A 784 -22.45 -29.12 -22.92
CA ILE A 784 -23.60 -28.43 -23.49
C ILE A 784 -23.54 -26.96 -23.08
N THR A 785 -23.19 -26.08 -24.01
CA THR A 785 -23.57 -24.66 -23.94
C THR A 785 -24.87 -24.52 -24.73
N ALA A 786 -25.84 -23.74 -24.23
CA ALA A 786 -27.23 -23.71 -24.73
C ALA A 786 -27.33 -23.74 -26.27
N GLY A 787 -27.84 -24.87 -26.81
CA GLY A 787 -28.23 -25.00 -28.22
C GLY A 787 -27.16 -25.49 -29.21
N THR A 788 -25.90 -25.71 -28.83
CA THR A 788 -24.87 -26.27 -29.72
C THR A 788 -24.09 -27.41 -29.07
N ILE A 789 -23.86 -28.48 -29.84
CA ILE A 789 -23.05 -29.63 -29.43
C ILE A 789 -21.68 -29.42 -30.07
N ASP A 790 -20.76 -28.80 -29.36
CA ASP A 790 -19.42 -28.53 -29.91
C ASP A 790 -18.63 -29.85 -30.03
N GLY A 791 -18.27 -30.21 -31.27
CA GLY A 791 -17.36 -31.34 -31.58
C GLY A 791 -17.94 -32.76 -31.62
N TRP A 792 -19.23 -32.98 -31.33
CA TRP A 792 -19.88 -34.31 -31.39
C TRP A 792 -21.02 -34.37 -32.41
N LEU A 793 -21.00 -35.39 -33.27
CA LEU A 793 -21.97 -35.64 -34.34
C LEU A 793 -23.09 -36.58 -33.88
N ARG A 794 -24.23 -36.49 -34.57
CA ARG A 794 -25.40 -37.38 -34.41
C ARG A 794 -25.90 -37.81 -35.78
N ASP A 795 -26.17 -39.10 -35.97
CA ASP A 795 -26.74 -39.55 -37.25
C ASP A 795 -28.23 -39.21 -37.35
N ASN A 796 -28.57 -38.43 -38.39
CA ASN A 796 -29.88 -38.24 -39.03
C ASN A 796 -31.11 -38.18 -38.08
N CYS A 797 -31.43 -36.99 -37.57
CA CYS A 797 -32.67 -36.76 -36.81
C CYS A 797 -33.51 -35.62 -37.41
N GLN A 798 -34.58 -35.98 -38.13
CA GLN A 798 -35.75 -35.13 -38.22
C GLN A 798 -36.53 -35.21 -36.90
N ALA A 799 -36.81 -34.05 -36.32
CA ALA A 799 -37.81 -33.74 -35.29
C ALA A 799 -37.56 -34.14 -33.81
N ALA A 800 -37.47 -33.09 -32.97
CA ALA A 800 -37.95 -33.00 -31.58
C ALA A 800 -37.19 -33.72 -30.44
N GLY A 801 -35.85 -33.69 -30.42
CA GLY A 801 -35.07 -34.02 -29.21
C GLY A 801 -34.66 -32.76 -28.44
N TYR A 802 -35.27 -32.48 -27.28
CA TYR A 802 -34.80 -31.44 -26.37
C TYR A 802 -33.50 -31.90 -25.67
N SER A 803 -32.57 -30.96 -25.48
CA SER A 803 -31.42 -31.14 -24.58
C SER A 803 -31.82 -30.51 -23.24
N GLU A 804 -32.22 -31.30 -22.27
CA GLU A 804 -32.46 -30.79 -20.91
C GLU A 804 -31.15 -30.78 -20.12
N HIS A 805 -31.02 -29.84 -19.17
CA HIS A 805 -30.13 -29.96 -18.01
C HIS A 805 -30.83 -30.89 -17.01
N PRO A 806 -30.49 -32.18 -16.88
CA PRO A 806 -31.00 -32.96 -15.79
C PRO A 806 -30.02 -32.75 -14.65
N SER A 807 -30.41 -31.95 -13.66
CA SER A 807 -29.89 -32.05 -12.30
C SER A 807 -30.27 -33.40 -11.64
N ALA A 808 -30.32 -34.49 -12.40
CA ALA A 808 -31.12 -35.68 -12.07
C ALA A 808 -30.43 -37.04 -12.31
N VAL A 809 -29.12 -37.09 -12.54
CA VAL A 809 -28.37 -38.36 -12.50
C VAL A 809 -27.32 -38.29 -11.39
N GLN A 810 -27.79 -38.27 -10.13
CA GLN A 810 -26.93 -38.40 -8.97
C GLN A 810 -26.53 -39.87 -8.80
N SER A 811 -25.25 -40.17 -9.02
CA SER A 811 -24.60 -41.33 -8.41
C SER A 811 -23.59 -40.80 -7.38
N GLY A 812 -23.37 -41.51 -6.29
CA GLY A 812 -22.50 -41.05 -5.19
C GLY A 812 -21.03 -40.82 -5.56
N GLU A 813 -20.64 -41.03 -6.82
CA GLU A 813 -19.25 -40.94 -7.31
C GLU A 813 -18.99 -39.80 -8.30
N HIS A 814 -20.00 -39.13 -8.88
CA HIS A 814 -19.77 -38.03 -9.84
C HIS A 814 -20.98 -37.09 -10.00
N ASP A 815 -20.75 -35.76 -9.95
CA ASP A 815 -21.75 -34.68 -10.06
C ASP A 815 -21.49 -33.87 -11.35
N GLY A 816 -21.59 -34.53 -12.52
CA GLY A 816 -21.04 -34.01 -13.78
C GLY A 816 -22.07 -33.63 -14.85
N TYR A 817 -21.88 -32.46 -15.46
CA TYR A 817 -22.54 -32.04 -16.70
C TYR A 817 -22.15 -32.97 -17.89
N GLY A 818 -23.09 -33.29 -18.79
CA GLY A 818 -22.88 -34.27 -19.89
C GLY A 818 -23.92 -34.18 -21.01
N ILE A 819 -23.77 -34.99 -22.07
CA ILE A 819 -24.70 -35.01 -23.20
C ILE A 819 -25.79 -36.08 -23.01
N SER A 820 -27.03 -35.61 -22.92
CA SER A 820 -28.25 -36.44 -22.98
C SER A 820 -28.82 -36.44 -24.40
N HIS A 821 -29.24 -37.61 -24.90
CA HIS A 821 -29.90 -37.72 -26.20
C HIS A 821 -31.06 -38.71 -26.15
N TRP A 822 -32.22 -38.29 -26.66
CA TRP A 822 -33.42 -39.11 -26.80
C TRP A 822 -33.80 -39.26 -28.28
N ARG A 823 -34.10 -40.49 -28.71
CA ARG A 823 -34.55 -40.82 -30.07
C ARG A 823 -35.82 -41.67 -30.05
N ALA A 824 -36.91 -41.14 -30.59
CA ALA A 824 -38.22 -41.80 -30.60
C ALA A 824 -38.46 -42.78 -31.77
N SER A 825 -37.58 -42.82 -32.77
CA SER A 825 -37.72 -43.64 -34.00
C SER A 825 -36.82 -44.88 -34.00
N ALA A 826 -37.18 -45.88 -34.82
CA ALA A 826 -36.38 -47.11 -34.96
C ALA A 826 -34.96 -46.82 -35.47
N ILE A 827 -33.97 -47.37 -34.78
CA ILE A 827 -32.55 -47.22 -35.11
C ILE A 827 -32.18 -48.24 -36.19
N THR A 828 -31.64 -47.75 -37.29
CA THR A 828 -31.03 -48.56 -38.36
C THR A 828 -29.52 -48.39 -38.26
N ASP A 829 -28.84 -49.30 -37.55
CA ASP A 829 -27.38 -49.34 -37.28
C ASP A 829 -26.71 -47.96 -37.32
N SER A 830 -27.10 -47.09 -36.38
CA SER A 830 -26.71 -45.68 -36.40
C SER A 830 -25.83 -45.35 -35.20
N LYS A 831 -24.75 -44.63 -35.44
CA LYS A 831 -23.97 -44.01 -34.36
C LYS A 831 -24.88 -42.95 -33.71
N LEU A 832 -25.19 -43.12 -32.44
CA LEU A 832 -26.16 -42.25 -31.76
C LEU A 832 -25.53 -40.89 -31.46
N ILE A 833 -24.35 -40.93 -30.87
CA ILE A 833 -23.52 -39.75 -30.66
C ILE A 833 -22.06 -40.17 -30.78
N TYR A 834 -21.29 -39.46 -31.60
CA TYR A 834 -19.92 -39.84 -31.89
C TYR A 834 -19.02 -38.64 -32.20
N GLN A 835 -17.73 -38.83 -32.02
CA GLN A 835 -16.69 -37.91 -32.43
C GLN A 835 -15.63 -38.68 -33.22
N THR A 836 -15.21 -38.15 -34.36
CA THR A 836 -14.10 -38.70 -35.16
C THR A 836 -12.84 -37.92 -34.88
N LEU A 837 -11.83 -38.61 -34.35
CA LEU A 837 -10.51 -38.09 -34.04
C LEU A 837 -9.58 -38.38 -35.21
N ALA A 838 -9.16 -37.33 -35.90
CA ALA A 838 -8.32 -37.48 -37.08
C ALA A 838 -6.84 -37.73 -36.73
N GLY A 839 -6.18 -38.63 -37.46
CA GLY A 839 -4.72 -38.79 -37.42
C GLY A 839 -4.14 -39.38 -36.12
N LEU A 840 -4.87 -40.27 -35.44
CA LEU A 840 -4.38 -40.96 -34.24
C LEU A 840 -3.18 -41.87 -34.60
N PRO A 841 -2.00 -41.77 -33.97
CA PRO A 841 -0.82 -42.52 -34.34
C PRO A 841 -0.96 -44.00 -33.99
N GLN A 842 -0.15 -44.81 -34.66
CA GLN A 842 -0.05 -46.23 -34.37
C GLN A 842 0.21 -46.49 -32.87
N GLY A 843 -0.64 -47.29 -32.23
CA GLY A 843 -0.51 -47.58 -30.80
C GLY A 843 -1.70 -48.30 -30.20
N ARG A 844 -1.59 -48.61 -28.91
CA ARG A 844 -2.69 -49.13 -28.10
C ARG A 844 -3.35 -47.97 -27.35
N TYR A 845 -4.68 -47.99 -27.30
CA TYR A 845 -5.50 -46.95 -26.70
C TYR A 845 -6.56 -47.56 -25.78
N ARG A 846 -6.99 -46.76 -24.80
CA ARG A 846 -8.15 -47.04 -23.95
C ARG A 846 -9.13 -45.88 -24.01
N LEU A 847 -10.34 -46.11 -24.48
CA LEU A 847 -11.46 -45.18 -24.34
C LEU A 847 -12.14 -45.45 -23.00
N GLU A 848 -12.38 -44.42 -22.20
CA GLU A 848 -13.15 -44.45 -20.96
C GLU A 848 -14.24 -43.38 -21.02
N ALA A 849 -15.46 -43.69 -20.60
CA ALA A 849 -16.52 -42.71 -20.48
C ALA A 849 -17.53 -43.14 -19.41
N TYR A 850 -18.20 -42.18 -18.80
CA TYR A 850 -19.41 -42.48 -18.05
C TYR A 850 -20.61 -42.46 -18.98
N ALA A 851 -21.40 -43.52 -18.95
CA ALA A 851 -22.57 -43.66 -19.81
C ALA A 851 -23.78 -44.27 -19.07
N ALA A 852 -24.97 -44.00 -19.59
CA ALA A 852 -26.21 -44.68 -19.25
C ALA A 852 -27.08 -44.80 -20.51
N ALA A 853 -27.85 -45.88 -20.62
CA ALA A 853 -28.77 -46.06 -21.74
C ALA A 853 -30.06 -46.78 -21.33
N THR A 854 -31.19 -46.38 -21.93
CA THR A 854 -32.44 -47.14 -21.85
C THR A 854 -33.16 -47.14 -23.20
N VAL A 855 -33.87 -48.23 -23.49
CA VAL A 855 -34.60 -48.42 -24.76
C VAL A 855 -36.04 -48.82 -24.44
N TRP A 856 -37.01 -48.16 -25.08
CA TRP A 856 -38.45 -48.41 -24.89
C TRP A 856 -39.12 -48.92 -26.17
N ASN A 857 -39.28 -50.24 -26.32
CA ASN A 857 -40.02 -50.77 -27.47
C ASN A 857 -41.55 -50.65 -27.26
N ASN A 858 -42.22 -49.86 -28.10
CA ASN A 858 -43.64 -49.49 -27.98
C ASN A 858 -44.66 -50.65 -28.13
N ASN A 859 -44.21 -51.91 -28.29
CA ASN A 859 -45.13 -53.04 -28.50
C ASN A 859 -44.85 -54.33 -27.73
N GLN A 860 -43.84 -54.38 -26.84
CA GLN A 860 -43.71 -55.48 -25.88
C GLN A 860 -43.12 -54.92 -24.60
N GLY A 861 -43.92 -54.87 -23.53
CA GLY A 861 -43.55 -54.32 -22.22
C GLY A 861 -42.47 -55.10 -21.47
N ASN A 862 -41.28 -55.22 -22.05
CA ASN A 862 -40.07 -55.68 -21.40
C ASN A 862 -38.95 -54.66 -21.67
N ALA A 863 -38.70 -53.81 -20.68
CA ALA A 863 -37.39 -53.18 -20.53
C ALA A 863 -36.40 -54.31 -20.24
N ASN A 864 -35.67 -54.79 -21.26
CA ASN A 864 -34.42 -55.54 -21.16
C ASN A 864 -34.02 -56.08 -22.54
N LYS A 865 -33.34 -55.23 -23.31
CA LYS A 865 -32.25 -55.58 -24.23
C LYS A 865 -31.56 -54.27 -24.60
N VAL A 866 -30.39 -54.00 -23.99
CA VAL A 866 -29.68 -52.74 -24.17
C VAL A 866 -28.68 -52.93 -25.31
N GLY A 867 -29.17 -52.86 -26.54
CA GLY A 867 -28.30 -52.84 -27.72
C GLY A 867 -27.65 -51.46 -27.89
N VAL A 868 -27.02 -50.91 -26.84
CA VAL A 868 -26.25 -49.66 -26.88
C VAL A 868 -24.86 -49.95 -26.36
N SER A 869 -23.84 -49.55 -27.11
CA SER A 869 -22.45 -49.84 -26.78
C SER A 869 -21.60 -48.58 -26.85
N LEU A 870 -20.67 -48.45 -25.90
CA LEU A 870 -19.52 -47.55 -26.03
C LEU A 870 -18.56 -48.19 -27.03
N PHE A 871 -18.28 -47.49 -28.13
CA PHE A 871 -17.48 -48.02 -29.22
C PHE A 871 -16.29 -47.11 -29.55
N ALA A 872 -15.24 -47.75 -30.07
CA ALA A 872 -14.15 -47.13 -30.80
C ALA A 872 -13.97 -47.87 -32.13
N GLU A 873 -14.13 -47.15 -33.22
CA GLU A 873 -14.03 -47.63 -34.59
C GLU A 873 -12.75 -47.08 -35.23
N THR A 874 -11.91 -48.00 -35.66
CA THR A 874 -10.67 -47.77 -36.41
C THR A 874 -10.86 -48.23 -37.85
N ASP A 875 -9.95 -47.88 -38.75
CA ASP A 875 -10.03 -48.26 -40.17
C ASP A 875 -10.19 -49.77 -40.43
N ASP A 876 -9.76 -50.64 -39.50
CA ASP A 876 -9.81 -52.10 -39.66
C ASP A 876 -10.84 -52.84 -38.79
N LYS A 877 -11.37 -52.20 -37.74
CA LYS A 877 -12.33 -52.83 -36.81
C LYS A 877 -13.09 -51.82 -35.96
N THR A 878 -14.28 -52.23 -35.52
CA THR A 878 -15.01 -51.61 -34.40
C THR A 878 -14.83 -52.47 -33.16
N VAL A 879 -14.39 -51.86 -32.06
CA VAL A 879 -14.33 -52.50 -30.74
C VAL A 879 -15.34 -51.79 -29.85
N GLU A 880 -16.16 -52.56 -29.14
CA GLU A 880 -17.25 -52.01 -28.36
C GLU A 880 -17.47 -52.77 -27.06
N THR A 881 -18.07 -52.10 -26.08
CA THR A 881 -18.56 -52.69 -24.84
C THR A 881 -20.01 -52.30 -24.62
N GLU A 882 -20.85 -53.28 -24.29
CA GLU A 882 -22.28 -53.07 -24.04
C GLU A 882 -22.49 -52.19 -22.80
N VAL A 883 -23.36 -51.19 -22.91
CA VAL A 883 -23.83 -50.36 -21.80
C VAL A 883 -25.01 -51.09 -21.17
N THR A 884 -24.73 -51.85 -20.12
CA THR A 884 -25.62 -52.95 -19.67
C THR A 884 -26.92 -52.53 -18.98
N THR A 885 -27.06 -51.31 -18.48
CA THR A 885 -28.24 -50.88 -17.69
C THR A 885 -28.54 -49.38 -17.83
N ALA A 886 -29.73 -48.96 -17.38
CA ALA A 886 -30.10 -47.56 -17.22
C ALA A 886 -29.36 -46.86 -16.05
N GLN A 887 -28.40 -47.53 -15.41
CA GLN A 887 -27.61 -46.96 -14.31
C GLN A 887 -26.35 -46.32 -14.88
N TYR A 888 -26.10 -45.09 -14.47
CA TYR A 888 -24.90 -44.33 -14.83
C TYR A 888 -23.65 -44.98 -14.24
N ALA A 889 -22.77 -45.44 -15.11
CA ALA A 889 -21.55 -46.16 -14.72
C ALA A 889 -20.39 -45.83 -15.68
N LYS A 890 -19.17 -46.12 -15.23
CA LYS A 890 -17.97 -45.97 -16.04
C LYS A 890 -17.75 -47.20 -16.92
N TYR A 891 -17.65 -46.97 -18.23
CA TYR A 891 -17.36 -47.98 -19.24
C TYR A 891 -16.01 -47.71 -19.89
N ALA A 892 -15.36 -48.75 -20.40
CA ALA A 892 -14.11 -48.60 -21.11
C ALA A 892 -13.91 -49.66 -22.19
N VAL A 893 -13.24 -49.29 -23.27
CA VAL A 893 -12.84 -50.21 -24.34
C VAL A 893 -11.38 -49.98 -24.73
N ASP A 894 -10.60 -51.05 -24.77
CA ASP A 894 -9.21 -51.03 -25.25
C ASP A 894 -9.19 -51.41 -26.74
N PHE A 895 -8.44 -50.66 -27.55
CA PHE A 895 -8.26 -50.96 -28.96
C PHE A 895 -6.84 -50.66 -29.42
N ASP A 896 -6.43 -51.32 -30.50
CA ASP A 896 -5.13 -51.13 -31.14
C ASP A 896 -5.39 -50.41 -32.46
N GLN A 897 -4.77 -49.24 -32.65
CA GLN A 897 -4.78 -48.50 -33.91
C GLN A 897 -3.54 -48.89 -34.71
N LYS A 898 -3.72 -49.73 -35.73
CA LYS A 898 -2.62 -50.42 -36.43
C LYS A 898 -1.81 -49.52 -37.35
N THR A 899 -2.42 -48.47 -37.86
CA THR A 899 -1.81 -47.46 -38.72
C THR A 899 -2.19 -46.09 -38.19
N THR A 900 -1.35 -45.08 -38.40
CA THR A 900 -1.78 -43.71 -38.12
C THR A 900 -2.98 -43.38 -39.00
N GLY A 901 -4.12 -43.03 -38.40
CA GLY A 901 -5.39 -42.90 -39.10
C GLY A 901 -6.51 -42.46 -38.16
N ASP A 902 -7.70 -42.26 -38.72
CA ASP A 902 -8.84 -41.69 -37.99
C ASP A 902 -9.47 -42.75 -37.07
N VAL A 903 -9.99 -42.29 -35.92
CA VAL A 903 -10.70 -43.14 -34.97
C VAL A 903 -12.01 -42.49 -34.58
N THR A 904 -13.14 -43.16 -34.80
CA THR A 904 -14.46 -42.69 -34.37
C THR A 904 -14.83 -43.32 -33.03
N ILE A 905 -15.13 -42.50 -32.03
CA ILE A 905 -15.54 -42.94 -30.70
C ILE A 905 -16.94 -42.46 -30.37
N GLY A 906 -17.68 -43.18 -29.54
CA GLY A 906 -18.97 -42.71 -29.05
C GLY A 906 -19.90 -43.81 -28.57
N LEU A 907 -21.21 -43.51 -28.57
CA LEU A 907 -22.25 -44.50 -28.31
C LEU A 907 -22.95 -44.85 -29.62
N ARG A 908 -23.09 -46.15 -29.89
CA ARG A 908 -23.87 -46.69 -31.01
C ARG A 908 -24.93 -47.64 -30.51
N ALA A 909 -25.93 -47.89 -31.34
CA ALA A 909 -26.99 -48.83 -31.01
C ALA A 909 -27.25 -49.85 -32.11
N ASP A 910 -27.54 -51.07 -31.69
CA ASP A 910 -27.92 -52.18 -32.55
C ASP A 910 -29.22 -51.88 -33.31
N GLU A 911 -29.37 -52.51 -34.47
CA GLU A 911 -30.54 -52.36 -35.34
C GLU A 911 -31.83 -52.81 -34.63
N GLY A 912 -32.88 -52.00 -34.76
CA GLY A 912 -34.23 -52.32 -34.26
C GLY A 912 -34.62 -51.71 -32.91
N ASN A 913 -33.73 -50.93 -32.27
CA ASN A 913 -34.05 -50.21 -31.03
C ASN A 913 -34.99 -49.02 -31.28
N GLN A 914 -36.09 -48.91 -30.53
CA GLN A 914 -37.04 -47.78 -30.56
C GLN A 914 -37.06 -47.04 -29.22
N ASN A 915 -37.33 -45.73 -29.22
CA ASN A 915 -37.37 -44.88 -28.01
C ASN A 915 -36.12 -45.04 -27.13
N THR A 916 -34.96 -44.70 -27.68
CA THR A 916 -33.67 -44.85 -27.03
C THR A 916 -33.25 -43.55 -26.36
N TRP A 917 -32.99 -43.62 -25.05
CA TRP A 917 -32.31 -42.59 -24.28
C TRP A 917 -30.87 -43.00 -24.05
N ILE A 918 -29.95 -42.05 -24.17
CA ILE A 918 -28.56 -42.21 -23.78
C ILE A 918 -28.06 -40.98 -23.03
N PHE A 919 -27.06 -41.21 -22.18
CA PHE A 919 -26.28 -40.18 -21.52
C PHE A 919 -24.79 -40.52 -21.64
N LEU A 920 -23.95 -39.52 -21.92
CA LEU A 920 -22.50 -39.65 -22.05
C LEU A 920 -21.79 -38.46 -21.42
N SER A 921 -20.81 -38.70 -20.54
CA SER A 921 -19.98 -37.64 -19.95
C SER A 921 -18.58 -38.12 -19.56
N ASP A 922 -17.69 -37.16 -19.29
CA ASP A 922 -16.27 -37.34 -18.94
C ASP A 922 -15.56 -38.36 -19.86
N VAL A 923 -15.56 -38.08 -21.17
CA VAL A 923 -15.00 -38.99 -22.18
C VAL A 923 -13.50 -38.77 -22.27
N LYS A 924 -12.74 -39.84 -22.06
CA LYS A 924 -11.28 -39.84 -22.06
C LYS A 924 -10.75 -40.90 -23.01
N LEU A 925 -9.83 -40.51 -23.89
CA LEU A 925 -9.01 -41.45 -24.63
C LEU A 925 -7.61 -41.43 -24.02
N LEU A 926 -7.05 -42.60 -23.72
CA LEU A 926 -5.76 -42.75 -23.06
C LEU A 926 -4.81 -43.54 -23.96
N TYR A 927 -3.62 -43.02 -24.21
CA TYR A 927 -2.57 -43.75 -24.93
C TYR A 927 -1.86 -44.74 -24.00
N LYS A 928 -1.76 -46.00 -24.43
CA LYS A 928 -1.15 -47.09 -23.66
C LYS A 928 0.25 -47.47 -24.15
N GLY A 929 0.72 -46.93 -25.28
CA GLY A 929 2.05 -47.20 -25.85
C GLY A 929 2.03 -47.66 -27.31
N GLY A 930 3.21 -47.76 -27.93
CA GLY A 930 3.36 -48.10 -29.36
C GLY A 930 3.09 -49.59 -29.68
N LEU A 931 2.64 -49.86 -30.91
CA LEU A 931 2.54 -51.23 -31.45
C LEU A 931 3.93 -51.66 -31.93
N ALA A 932 4.82 -52.05 -31.02
CA ALA A 932 6.06 -52.69 -31.46
C ALA A 932 5.71 -54.03 -32.13
N ASP A 933 6.18 -54.23 -33.36
CA ASP A 933 6.20 -55.53 -34.04
C ASP A 933 6.60 -56.61 -33.04
N GLY A 934 5.86 -57.71 -33.08
CA GLY A 934 5.95 -58.77 -32.09
C GLY A 934 7.40 -59.10 -31.73
N ILE A 935 7.76 -58.92 -30.46
CA ILE A 935 8.67 -59.88 -29.86
C ILE A 935 7.84 -61.14 -29.61
N VAL A 936 7.83 -62.01 -30.62
CA VAL A 936 7.53 -63.42 -30.41
C VAL A 936 8.55 -63.95 -29.39
N VAL A 937 8.01 -64.30 -28.23
CA VAL A 937 8.29 -65.51 -27.43
C VAL A 937 9.75 -65.98 -27.37
N SER A 938 10.35 -65.88 -26.19
CA SER A 938 10.88 -67.06 -25.49
C SER A 938 10.77 -66.77 -23.98
N GLY A 939 10.22 -67.64 -23.14
CA GLY A 939 10.51 -69.07 -23.17
C GLY A 939 11.95 -69.37 -22.76
N ARG A 940 12.70 -68.41 -22.18
CA ARG A 940 13.98 -68.68 -21.53
C ARG A 940 14.01 -68.16 -20.11
N GLU A 941 14.43 -69.08 -19.25
CA GLU A 941 14.58 -69.01 -17.81
C GLU A 941 15.20 -67.69 -17.32
N PRO A 942 14.89 -67.27 -16.07
CA PRO A 942 15.63 -66.20 -15.44
C PRO A 942 17.12 -66.53 -15.49
N ALA A 943 17.94 -65.51 -15.79
CA ALA A 943 19.38 -65.58 -15.57
C ALA A 943 19.60 -66.34 -14.26
N THR A 944 20.37 -67.44 -14.33
CA THR A 944 20.56 -68.35 -13.21
C THR A 944 20.78 -67.55 -11.93
N PRO A 945 20.31 -68.01 -10.74
CA PRO A 945 20.42 -67.27 -9.47
C PRO A 945 21.86 -66.90 -9.05
N ALA A 946 22.84 -67.22 -9.90
CA ALA A 946 24.22 -66.87 -9.82
C ALA A 946 24.52 -65.36 -9.93
N GLU A 947 23.65 -64.47 -10.41
CA GLU A 947 24.05 -63.06 -10.65
C GLU A 947 23.05 -61.99 -10.14
N MET A 948 22.20 -62.34 -9.17
CA MET A 948 21.36 -61.37 -8.45
C MET A 948 22.05 -60.88 -7.18
N TYR A 949 21.93 -59.58 -6.89
CA TYR A 949 22.43 -58.95 -5.67
C TYR A 949 21.31 -58.16 -4.97
N ASP A 950 21.31 -58.11 -3.64
CA ASP A 950 20.44 -57.19 -2.92
C ASP A 950 20.96 -55.74 -3.01
N LEU A 951 20.19 -54.79 -2.48
CA LEU A 951 20.57 -53.36 -2.49
C LEU A 951 21.83 -53.05 -1.66
N GLN A 952 22.32 -54.01 -0.88
CA GLN A 952 23.56 -53.92 -0.12
C GLN A 952 24.73 -54.63 -0.83
N GLY A 953 24.53 -55.10 -2.07
CA GLY A 953 25.57 -55.72 -2.90
C GLY A 953 25.88 -57.18 -2.54
N ARG A 954 25.02 -57.86 -1.78
CA ARG A 954 25.20 -59.28 -1.42
C ARG A 954 24.49 -60.16 -2.43
N ARG A 955 25.15 -61.23 -2.86
CA ARG A 955 24.62 -62.19 -3.84
C ARG A 955 23.40 -62.94 -3.28
N VAL A 956 22.31 -63.00 -4.05
CA VAL A 956 21.03 -63.61 -3.67
C VAL A 956 20.74 -64.78 -4.60
N SER A 957 20.76 -65.99 -4.05
CA SER A 957 20.52 -67.22 -4.82
C SER A 957 19.05 -67.63 -4.93
N LYS A 958 18.14 -66.97 -4.20
CA LYS A 958 16.69 -67.20 -4.25
C LYS A 958 15.96 -65.89 -3.91
N PRO A 959 15.63 -65.04 -4.88
CA PRO A 959 14.95 -63.77 -4.61
C PRO A 959 13.49 -64.02 -4.19
N THR A 960 13.02 -63.30 -3.16
CA THR A 960 11.60 -63.13 -2.82
C THR A 960 11.06 -61.82 -3.42
N HIS A 961 9.75 -61.60 -3.42
CA HIS A 961 9.11 -60.37 -3.91
C HIS A 961 9.84 -59.12 -3.38
N GLY A 962 10.43 -58.30 -4.26
CA GLY A 962 11.31 -57.22 -3.84
C GLY A 962 12.22 -56.67 -4.95
N LEU A 963 13.08 -55.72 -4.59
CA LEU A 963 13.98 -55.00 -5.52
C LEU A 963 15.42 -55.54 -5.42
N TYR A 964 15.99 -55.95 -6.54
CA TYR A 964 17.35 -56.53 -6.65
C TYR A 964 18.17 -55.83 -7.73
N ILE A 965 19.48 -56.08 -7.73
CA ILE A 965 20.42 -55.62 -8.75
C ILE A 965 20.85 -56.81 -9.59
N VAL A 966 20.63 -56.73 -10.90
CA VAL A 966 21.10 -57.68 -11.93
C VAL A 966 21.76 -56.88 -13.03
N ASP A 967 23.01 -57.23 -13.40
CA ASP A 967 23.79 -56.49 -14.40
C ASP A 967 23.79 -54.97 -14.21
N LYS A 968 23.99 -54.54 -12.95
CA LYS A 968 24.01 -53.12 -12.53
C LYS A 968 22.68 -52.38 -12.75
N ARG A 969 21.58 -53.07 -13.02
CA ARG A 969 20.23 -52.51 -13.14
C ARG A 969 19.34 -52.96 -11.98
N LYS A 970 18.46 -52.07 -11.52
CA LYS A 970 17.45 -52.41 -10.52
C LYS A 970 16.31 -53.19 -11.19
N VAL A 971 16.02 -54.39 -10.71
CA VAL A 971 14.98 -55.29 -11.20
C VAL A 971 14.01 -55.57 -10.06
N VAL A 972 12.72 -55.41 -10.32
CA VAL A 972 11.66 -55.82 -9.38
C VAL A 972 11.34 -57.28 -9.66
N VAL A 973 11.60 -58.14 -8.68
CA VAL A 973 11.15 -59.53 -8.71
C VAL A 973 9.76 -59.56 -8.08
N ARG A 974 8.76 -59.99 -8.85
CA ARG A 974 7.40 -60.25 -8.38
C ARG A 974 7.17 -61.75 -8.19
#